data_AF-A0A6L2JYD2-F1
#
_entry.id   AF-A0A6L2JYD2-F1
#
_cell.length_a   1.000
_cell.length_b   1.000
_cell.length_c   1.000
_cell.angle_alpha   90.00
_cell.angle_beta   90.00
_cell.angle_gamma   90.00
#
_symmetry.space_group_name_H-M   'P 1'
#
loop_
_entity.id
_entity.type
_entity.pdbx_description
1 polymer ?
#
loop_
_entity_poly.entity_id
_entity_poly.type
_entity_poly.pdbx_seq_one_letter_code
_entity_poly.pdbx_strand_id
1 'polypeptide(L)'
;MENRSFDHILGWIKKTRPDIDGLTGNEFNQVNASDPASKNVFVSNDAVFVDSDPGHSIQAIYEQIFGSTPLNGSNGLNGSFGQNGSYPKVAPMNGFVQQANSMGVDGLDKTVMSGFDPVLLPSYTELVSEFGVFDKWFASVPASTQPNRFYVHSATSHGASSNVKKDLINGFPQKTIFDSLDENGLSFGIYYQNIPATLFFKSLRKLKYVTKFHEYDLMFKYHAKKGKLPNYVVVEQRYFDVNIFPANDDHPSHDVAIGQKFVKEVYETLRASPQWEEMAFLITYDEHGGFYDHVATPLDNVPNPDGLIGPEPYYFGFDRLGVRVPTLLISPWIEKGTVIHESNGPTSDSQYEHSSIPATVKKLFNLDSDFLTKRDAWAGTFESYFNIRDTPRNDCPEKLPEITASLRQRGPNEDMKLTEFQIELIQLASQLNGDHTLNSYPYIGKYMTVGEAHKYAHDAVTRFLEAGRAALKAGANESAIVTMKSALISWETSVTDSINAIYLLFSAYLVFMMQLGFAMLCAGSVRAKNAMNIMLTNVVDAVVGSLSYFLFGFAFAFGGESDSNPFIGTHYFALNNIPSNSYDYSFFLYQWAFAIAVAGITSGSIAERTQFSAYLVFSFFLTGFVYPVVAHWVWSSNGWLNPGSTSLLFGSGSIDFAGSGVVHLVGGIAGLWGALIEGPRVGRFDAFGKPVQMRGHSATLVVLGTFLLWFGWFGFNPGSFNKILVSYPDSFDQGNWTAVGRTAVTTTLAGSTAGIVTLFGRRLLVGHWDALDVCNGVLGGFVAITSGCSVVEPWAAIVCGFFAACVLIGLNIIALKLQYDDPLEAAQLHGGCGAWGLIFTGLFAKEEFVIETYNSGSLGITRPYGLFLGGGWGLIGAQVVEVVVILAWVSITMGPLFYILHKLRILRISSDEEIAGLDISSHGGYAYNAHHEESGPRLYGEYLRLQDQS
;
A
#
# COMPACT_ATOMS: atom_id res chain seq x y z
N MET A 1 -8.97 -20.27 30.42
CA MET A 1 -10.37 -20.71 30.21
C MET A 1 -11.28 -19.57 30.62
N GLU A 2 -12.57 -19.63 30.32
CA GLU A 2 -13.43 -18.45 30.32
C GLU A 2 -14.72 -18.65 31.12
N ASN A 3 -15.09 -17.65 31.93
CA ASN A 3 -16.42 -17.44 32.50
C ASN A 3 -17.00 -18.63 33.32
N ARG A 4 -16.25 -19.11 34.32
CA ARG A 4 -16.68 -20.21 35.22
C ARG A 4 -16.17 -20.01 36.66
N SER A 5 -17.07 -20.07 37.65
CA SER A 5 -16.70 -20.15 39.07
C SER A 5 -16.05 -21.49 39.43
N PHE A 6 -15.28 -21.53 40.53
CA PHE A 6 -14.72 -22.77 41.06
C PHE A 6 -15.80 -23.81 41.34
N ASP A 7 -16.88 -23.43 42.03
CA ASP A 7 -17.94 -24.38 42.39
C ASP A 7 -18.67 -25.00 41.21
N HIS A 8 -18.82 -24.23 40.12
CA HIS A 8 -19.47 -24.71 38.90
C HIS A 8 -18.68 -25.83 38.21
N ILE A 9 -17.34 -25.76 38.19
CA ILE A 9 -16.48 -26.75 37.51
C ILE A 9 -15.98 -27.84 38.47
N LEU A 10 -15.54 -27.46 39.67
CA LEU A 10 -14.83 -28.35 40.61
C LEU A 10 -15.54 -28.53 41.96
N GLY A 11 -16.57 -27.73 42.27
CA GLY A 11 -17.22 -27.72 43.59
C GLY A 11 -17.74 -29.08 44.04
N TRP A 12 -18.32 -29.85 43.10
CA TRP A 12 -18.89 -31.17 43.41
C TRP A 12 -17.87 -32.30 43.59
N ILE A 13 -16.58 -32.05 43.30
CA ILE A 13 -15.49 -33.01 43.57
C ILE A 13 -15.36 -33.26 45.08
N LYS A 14 -15.84 -32.35 45.94
CA LYS A 14 -15.88 -32.55 47.41
C LYS A 14 -16.50 -33.88 47.83
N LYS A 15 -17.45 -34.42 47.06
CA LYS A 15 -18.06 -35.74 47.30
C LYS A 15 -17.02 -36.87 47.35
N THR A 16 -15.96 -36.79 46.55
CA THR A 16 -14.87 -37.78 46.49
C THR A 16 -13.59 -37.29 47.15
N ARG A 17 -13.42 -35.97 47.29
CA ARG A 17 -12.26 -35.29 47.90
C ARG A 17 -12.73 -34.31 48.99
N PRO A 18 -13.06 -34.79 50.20
CA PRO A 18 -13.64 -33.96 51.26
C PRO A 18 -12.68 -32.90 51.81
N ASP A 19 -11.39 -33.02 51.49
CA ASP A 19 -10.34 -32.04 51.76
C ASP A 19 -10.48 -30.76 50.92
N ILE A 20 -11.16 -30.79 49.77
CA ILE A 20 -11.39 -29.61 48.94
C ILE A 20 -12.54 -28.76 49.49
N ASP A 21 -12.36 -27.44 49.51
CA ASP A 21 -13.42 -26.48 49.85
C ASP A 21 -14.45 -26.31 48.73
N GLY A 22 -15.27 -27.34 48.48
CA GLY A 22 -16.37 -27.34 47.51
C GLY A 22 -17.78 -27.41 48.12
N LEU A 23 -18.76 -27.77 47.29
CA LEU A 23 -20.19 -27.78 47.62
C LEU A 23 -20.61 -29.01 48.46
N THR A 24 -21.51 -28.78 49.42
CA THR A 24 -22.14 -29.83 50.24
C THR A 24 -23.53 -30.23 49.74
N GLY A 25 -24.15 -29.40 48.89
CA GLY A 25 -25.52 -29.58 48.40
C GLY A 25 -26.58 -28.87 49.24
N ASN A 26 -26.18 -28.19 50.33
CA ASN A 26 -27.08 -27.43 51.20
C ASN A 26 -27.02 -25.92 50.93
N GLU A 27 -26.07 -25.47 50.12
CA GLU A 27 -25.89 -24.08 49.74
C GLU A 27 -27.08 -23.59 48.89
N PHE A 28 -27.51 -22.34 49.10
CA PHE A 28 -28.63 -21.76 48.38
C PHE A 28 -28.50 -20.24 48.24
N ASN A 29 -29.21 -19.69 47.27
CA ASN A 29 -29.48 -18.26 47.15
C ASN A 29 -30.99 -18.05 47.13
N GLN A 30 -31.46 -16.91 47.62
CA GLN A 30 -32.87 -16.57 47.59
C GLN A 30 -33.20 -15.84 46.29
N VAL A 31 -34.42 -16.02 45.76
CA VAL A 31 -34.89 -15.28 44.58
C VAL A 31 -34.81 -13.75 44.79
N ASN A 32 -35.10 -13.28 46.01
CA ASN A 32 -34.82 -11.93 46.46
C ASN A 32 -33.93 -12.01 47.70
N ALA A 33 -32.70 -11.52 47.60
CA ALA A 33 -31.68 -11.59 48.65
C ALA A 33 -32.01 -10.70 49.87
N SER A 34 -32.91 -9.73 49.72
CA SER A 34 -33.36 -8.84 50.80
C SER A 34 -34.61 -9.36 51.52
N ASP A 35 -35.26 -10.41 51.03
CA ASP A 35 -36.46 -11.01 51.62
C ASP A 35 -36.18 -12.43 52.14
N PRO A 36 -36.01 -12.62 53.45
CA PRO A 36 -35.76 -13.94 54.05
C PRO A 36 -36.89 -14.96 53.81
N ALA A 37 -38.11 -14.52 53.46
CA ALA A 37 -39.22 -15.41 53.12
C ALA A 37 -39.23 -15.82 51.64
N SER A 38 -38.34 -15.26 50.82
CA SER A 38 -38.21 -15.57 49.41
C SER A 38 -37.80 -17.04 49.20
N LYS A 39 -38.27 -17.61 48.09
CA LYS A 39 -37.96 -18.99 47.68
C LYS A 39 -36.45 -19.21 47.59
N ASN A 40 -35.97 -20.31 48.16
CA ASN A 40 -34.59 -20.77 48.03
C ASN A 40 -34.40 -21.53 46.70
N VAL A 41 -33.30 -21.23 46.01
CA VAL A 41 -32.76 -22.03 44.92
C VAL A 41 -31.46 -22.65 45.42
N PHE A 42 -31.48 -23.97 45.57
CA PHE A 42 -30.34 -24.74 46.07
C PHE A 42 -29.38 -25.08 44.94
N VAL A 43 -28.11 -25.28 45.27
CA VAL A 43 -27.13 -25.80 44.32
C VAL A 43 -27.49 -27.21 43.84
N SER A 44 -27.13 -27.54 42.60
CA SER A 44 -27.36 -28.85 41.98
C SER A 44 -26.15 -29.31 41.16
N ASN A 45 -26.01 -30.62 40.92
CA ASN A 45 -24.92 -31.21 40.11
C ASN A 45 -25.35 -31.59 38.69
N ASP A 46 -26.40 -30.95 38.17
CA ASP A 46 -27.01 -31.23 36.87
C ASP A 46 -26.63 -30.19 35.80
N ALA A 47 -25.51 -29.48 35.98
CA ALA A 47 -25.04 -28.56 34.95
C ALA A 47 -24.77 -29.30 33.63
N VAL A 48 -25.23 -28.67 32.56
CA VAL A 48 -25.05 -29.10 31.17
C VAL A 48 -24.71 -27.87 30.34
N PHE A 49 -24.74 -27.99 29.02
CA PHE A 49 -24.64 -26.85 28.12
C PHE A 49 -25.57 -25.68 28.49
N VAL A 50 -25.00 -24.48 28.56
CA VAL A 50 -25.69 -23.23 28.88
C VAL A 50 -25.71 -22.32 27.66
N ASP A 51 -26.91 -22.04 27.10
CA ASP A 51 -27.03 -21.22 25.89
C ASP A 51 -27.01 -19.71 26.16
N SER A 52 -27.42 -19.28 27.35
CA SER A 52 -27.47 -17.87 27.76
C SER A 52 -26.26 -17.50 28.60
N ASP A 53 -25.58 -16.43 28.22
CA ASP A 53 -24.44 -15.88 28.95
C ASP A 53 -24.92 -15.08 30.18
N PRO A 54 -24.64 -15.53 31.42
CA PRO A 54 -25.08 -14.82 32.62
C PRO A 54 -24.36 -13.48 32.79
N GLY A 55 -24.96 -12.57 33.57
CA GLY A 55 -24.40 -11.24 33.76
C GLY A 55 -23.06 -11.27 34.51
N HIS A 56 -22.02 -10.70 33.93
CA HIS A 56 -20.68 -10.64 34.54
C HIS A 56 -20.03 -9.25 34.35
N SER A 57 -20.87 -8.22 34.24
CA SER A 57 -20.43 -6.83 34.34
C SER A 57 -20.12 -6.46 35.80
N ILE A 58 -19.32 -5.42 36.04
CA ILE A 58 -19.00 -4.98 37.41
C ILE A 58 -20.24 -4.72 38.30
N GLN A 59 -21.37 -4.32 37.71
CA GLN A 59 -22.64 -4.12 38.43
C GLN A 59 -23.32 -5.46 38.75
N ALA A 60 -23.36 -6.38 37.78
CA ALA A 60 -23.91 -7.71 37.97
C ALA A 60 -23.12 -8.47 39.04
N ILE A 61 -21.79 -8.42 38.97
CA ILE A 61 -20.89 -9.06 39.93
C ILE A 61 -21.07 -8.45 41.33
N TYR A 62 -21.25 -7.14 41.42
CA TYR A 62 -21.56 -6.50 42.70
C TYR A 62 -22.88 -7.02 43.29
N GLU A 63 -23.94 -7.09 42.48
CA GLU A 63 -25.23 -7.62 42.95
C GLU A 63 -25.11 -9.10 43.36
N GLN A 64 -24.39 -9.92 42.60
CA GLN A 64 -24.13 -11.32 42.92
C GLN A 64 -23.44 -11.50 44.28
N ILE A 65 -22.39 -10.71 44.54
CA ILE A 65 -21.62 -10.78 45.78
C ILE A 65 -22.42 -10.26 46.98
N PHE A 66 -23.18 -9.17 46.83
CA PHE A 66 -23.77 -8.44 47.97
C PHE A 66 -25.30 -8.52 48.09
N GLY A 67 -25.99 -9.16 47.14
CA GLY A 67 -27.45 -9.26 47.14
C GLY A 67 -28.19 -7.93 46.95
N SER A 68 -27.48 -6.87 46.55
CA SER A 68 -28.01 -5.51 46.43
C SER A 68 -27.36 -4.77 45.27
N THR A 69 -28.09 -3.82 44.67
CA THR A 69 -27.54 -2.94 43.65
C THR A 69 -26.70 -1.82 44.28
N PRO A 70 -25.68 -1.27 43.58
CA PRO A 70 -24.92 -0.13 44.08
C PRO A 70 -25.83 1.07 44.43
N LEU A 71 -25.56 1.77 45.54
CA LEU A 71 -26.37 2.91 45.98
C LEU A 71 -26.25 4.09 45.00
N ASN A 72 -27.39 4.64 44.57
CA ASN A 72 -27.44 5.98 43.98
C ASN A 72 -27.16 7.01 45.09
N GLY A 73 -26.01 7.69 45.03
CA GLY A 73 -25.69 8.75 45.98
C GLY A 73 -26.76 9.86 45.96
N SER A 74 -27.22 10.29 47.14
CA SER A 74 -28.30 11.26 47.33
C SER A 74 -27.99 12.71 46.89
N ASN A 75 -26.92 12.95 46.13
CA ASN A 75 -26.48 14.28 45.67
C ASN A 75 -26.32 14.41 44.14
N GLY A 76 -26.81 13.46 43.34
CA GLY A 76 -26.66 13.53 41.88
C GLY A 76 -25.20 13.38 41.40
N LEU A 77 -24.32 12.86 42.25
CA LEU A 77 -23.01 12.33 41.89
C LEU A 77 -23.13 10.80 41.85
N ASN A 78 -22.70 10.24 40.71
CA ASN A 78 -22.86 8.84 40.29
C ASN A 78 -22.43 7.82 41.36
N GLY A 79 -23.09 6.65 41.33
CA GLY A 79 -22.95 5.54 42.28
C GLY A 79 -21.49 5.13 42.52
N SER A 80 -20.99 5.48 43.70
CA SER A 80 -19.68 5.05 44.18
C SER A 80 -19.75 3.55 44.46
N PHE A 81 -18.88 2.76 43.81
CA PHE A 81 -18.54 1.43 44.33
C PHE A 81 -17.63 1.57 45.57
N GLY A 82 -18.15 2.28 46.59
CA GLY A 82 -17.60 2.38 47.92
C GLY A 82 -16.20 2.97 47.97
N GLN A 83 -16.01 4.23 47.55
CA GLN A 83 -14.96 5.03 48.21
C GLN A 83 -15.38 5.21 49.68
N ASN A 84 -14.62 4.62 50.61
CA ASN A 84 -14.80 4.59 52.07
C ASN A 84 -15.68 3.47 52.66
N GLY A 85 -15.42 2.20 52.36
CA GLY A 85 -15.72 1.08 53.27
C GLY A 85 -17.20 0.88 53.66
N SER A 86 -18.13 1.23 52.78
CA SER A 86 -19.59 1.11 53.00
C SER A 86 -20.16 -0.20 52.46
N TYR A 87 -19.43 -1.30 52.67
CA TYR A 87 -19.84 -2.66 52.32
C TYR A 87 -19.88 -3.56 53.56
N PRO A 88 -20.66 -4.64 53.56
CA PRO A 88 -20.62 -5.63 54.62
C PRO A 88 -19.19 -6.12 54.85
N LYS A 89 -18.77 -6.32 56.11
CA LYS A 89 -17.43 -6.82 56.48
C LYS A 89 -17.11 -8.22 55.90
N VAL A 90 -18.13 -8.95 55.46
CA VAL A 90 -18.02 -10.27 54.83
C VAL A 90 -18.94 -10.27 53.63
N ALA A 91 -18.43 -10.71 52.47
CA ALA A 91 -19.22 -10.90 51.26
C ALA A 91 -20.25 -12.03 51.44
N PRO A 92 -21.56 -11.77 51.37
CA PRO A 92 -22.59 -12.78 51.63
C PRO A 92 -22.80 -13.78 50.49
N MET A 93 -22.34 -13.49 49.26
CA MET A 93 -22.46 -14.36 48.09
C MET A 93 -23.90 -14.80 47.79
N ASN A 94 -24.89 -13.93 48.01
CA ASN A 94 -26.30 -14.31 48.07
C ASN A 94 -27.19 -13.74 46.95
N GLY A 95 -26.61 -13.01 45.98
CA GLY A 95 -27.37 -12.31 44.95
C GLY A 95 -27.37 -12.96 43.56
N PHE A 96 -26.75 -14.14 43.38
CA PHE A 96 -26.60 -14.76 42.06
C PHE A 96 -27.94 -15.08 41.40
N VAL A 97 -28.87 -15.66 42.16
CA VAL A 97 -30.23 -15.98 41.71
C VAL A 97 -31.04 -14.71 41.42
N GLN A 98 -30.88 -13.66 42.25
CA GLN A 98 -31.56 -12.38 42.06
C GLN A 98 -31.11 -11.70 40.76
N GLN A 99 -29.79 -11.64 40.54
CA GLN A 99 -29.20 -11.05 39.35
C GLN A 99 -29.55 -11.86 38.08
N ALA A 100 -29.53 -13.19 38.14
CA ALA A 100 -29.96 -14.04 37.02
C ALA A 100 -31.44 -13.82 36.66
N ASN A 101 -32.33 -13.69 37.65
CA ASN A 101 -33.74 -13.40 37.42
C ASN A 101 -33.97 -12.01 36.81
N SER A 102 -33.15 -11.01 37.17
CA SER A 102 -33.29 -9.65 36.64
C SER A 102 -32.99 -9.55 35.14
N MET A 103 -32.30 -10.55 34.57
CA MET A 103 -32.04 -10.66 33.14
C MET A 103 -33.26 -11.14 32.32
N GLY A 104 -34.31 -11.67 32.97
CA GLY A 104 -35.55 -12.09 32.31
C GLY A 104 -35.40 -13.33 31.42
N VAL A 105 -34.38 -14.15 31.64
CA VAL A 105 -34.15 -15.41 30.92
C VAL A 105 -34.71 -16.58 31.72
N ASP A 106 -35.68 -17.29 31.17
CA ASP A 106 -36.36 -18.41 31.83
C ASP A 106 -35.37 -19.52 32.24
N GLY A 107 -35.36 -19.87 33.53
CA GLY A 107 -34.54 -20.96 34.08
C GLY A 107 -33.08 -20.61 34.35
N LEU A 108 -32.62 -19.39 34.04
CA LEU A 108 -31.25 -18.95 34.30
C LEU A 108 -30.92 -18.95 35.80
N ASP A 109 -31.92 -18.68 36.65
CA ASP A 109 -31.84 -18.70 38.10
C ASP A 109 -31.36 -20.05 38.68
N LYS A 110 -31.80 -21.16 38.07
CA LYS A 110 -31.32 -22.50 38.40
C LYS A 110 -29.97 -22.80 37.76
N THR A 111 -29.78 -22.37 36.52
CA THR A 111 -28.55 -22.61 35.75
C THR A 111 -27.32 -22.03 36.44
N VAL A 112 -27.40 -20.79 36.96
CA VAL A 112 -26.28 -20.17 37.68
C VAL A 112 -25.94 -20.86 39.01
N MET A 113 -26.89 -21.60 39.59
CA MET A 113 -26.71 -22.39 40.82
C MET A 113 -26.32 -23.85 40.55
N SER A 114 -26.31 -24.29 39.29
CA SER A 114 -25.90 -25.64 38.91
C SER A 114 -24.37 -25.74 38.82
N GLY A 115 -23.82 -26.92 39.06
CA GLY A 115 -22.41 -27.26 38.81
C GLY A 115 -22.31 -28.62 38.13
N PHE A 116 -21.17 -28.92 37.51
CA PHE A 116 -20.99 -30.16 36.78
C PHE A 116 -20.77 -31.35 37.73
N ASP A 117 -21.40 -32.48 37.42
CA ASP A 117 -21.02 -33.74 38.05
C ASP A 117 -19.58 -34.12 37.63
N PRO A 118 -18.67 -34.47 38.57
CA PRO A 118 -17.29 -34.82 38.24
C PRO A 118 -17.15 -35.91 37.17
N VAL A 119 -18.13 -36.81 37.04
CA VAL A 119 -18.13 -37.86 36.01
C VAL A 119 -18.24 -37.29 34.59
N LEU A 120 -18.88 -36.13 34.42
CA LEU A 120 -18.98 -35.42 33.13
C LEU A 120 -17.71 -34.65 32.78
N LEU A 121 -16.83 -34.42 33.77
CA LEU A 121 -15.57 -33.71 33.62
C LEU A 121 -14.36 -34.63 33.90
N PRO A 122 -14.22 -35.77 33.20
CA PRO A 122 -13.27 -36.80 33.61
C PRO A 122 -11.81 -36.36 33.46
N SER A 123 -11.48 -35.47 32.53
CA SER A 123 -10.11 -34.95 32.40
C SER A 123 -9.76 -33.98 33.54
N TYR A 124 -10.66 -33.07 33.91
CA TYR A 124 -10.42 -32.15 35.04
C TYR A 124 -10.39 -32.90 36.38
N THR A 125 -11.29 -33.87 36.56
CA THR A 125 -11.33 -34.70 37.77
C THR A 125 -10.05 -35.51 37.96
N GLU A 126 -9.50 -36.06 36.88
CA GLU A 126 -8.20 -36.75 36.93
C GLU A 126 -7.07 -35.79 37.30
N LEU A 127 -7.00 -34.61 36.68
CA LEU A 127 -5.96 -33.62 36.98
C LEU A 127 -6.00 -33.16 38.46
N VAL A 128 -7.19 -32.96 39.04
CA VAL A 128 -7.35 -32.65 40.47
C VAL A 128 -6.92 -33.79 41.37
N SER A 129 -7.13 -35.04 40.94
CA SER A 129 -6.74 -36.23 41.69
C SER A 129 -5.23 -36.49 41.64
N GLU A 130 -4.58 -36.10 40.56
CA GLU A 130 -3.17 -36.40 40.28
C GLU A 130 -2.21 -35.25 40.62
N PHE A 131 -2.68 -34.01 40.64
CA PHE A 131 -1.84 -32.81 40.79
C PHE A 131 -2.40 -31.82 41.82
N GLY A 132 -1.99 -30.55 41.74
CA GLY A 132 -2.42 -29.48 42.62
C GLY A 132 -3.71 -28.81 42.18
N VAL A 133 -4.62 -28.55 43.11
CA VAL A 133 -5.79 -27.67 42.92
C VAL A 133 -5.75 -26.52 43.93
N PHE A 134 -5.96 -25.29 43.46
CA PHE A 134 -6.20 -24.15 44.35
C PHE A 134 -7.69 -24.05 44.61
N ASP A 135 -8.11 -24.26 45.86
CA ASP A 135 -9.51 -24.08 46.25
C ASP A 135 -9.80 -22.68 46.81
N LYS A 136 -8.83 -21.76 46.73
CA LYS A 136 -9.01 -20.31 46.98
C LYS A 136 -8.20 -19.43 46.03
N TRP A 137 -8.45 -19.58 44.73
CA TRP A 137 -7.94 -18.66 43.70
C TRP A 137 -9.03 -17.71 43.23
N PHE A 138 -8.83 -16.40 43.38
CA PHE A 138 -9.84 -15.39 43.08
C PHE A 138 -9.55 -14.65 41.78
N ALA A 139 -10.61 -14.22 41.08
CA ALA A 139 -10.45 -13.24 40.01
C ALA A 139 -9.87 -11.93 40.58
N SER A 140 -8.87 -11.35 39.90
CA SER A 140 -8.12 -10.17 40.39
C SER A 140 -8.98 -8.91 40.54
N VAL A 141 -10.07 -8.85 39.79
CA VAL A 141 -11.02 -7.75 39.80
C VAL A 141 -12.45 -8.27 39.60
N PRO A 142 -13.47 -7.78 40.34
CA PRO A 142 -14.88 -8.12 40.12
C PRO A 142 -15.42 -7.39 38.87
N ALA A 143 -14.89 -7.72 37.70
CA ALA A 143 -15.22 -7.10 36.41
C ALA A 143 -15.19 -8.14 35.28
N SER A 144 -15.56 -7.70 34.07
CA SER A 144 -15.59 -8.51 32.86
C SER A 144 -14.24 -9.17 32.51
N THR A 145 -14.29 -10.10 31.55
CA THR A 145 -13.19 -10.97 31.09
C THR A 145 -11.84 -10.27 30.88
N GLN A 146 -11.79 -9.23 30.05
CA GLN A 146 -10.51 -8.67 29.59
C GLN A 146 -9.67 -7.97 30.69
N PRO A 147 -10.26 -7.17 31.61
CA PRO A 147 -9.56 -6.71 32.81
C PRO A 147 -8.85 -7.84 33.58
N ASN A 148 -9.53 -8.96 33.86
CA ASN A 148 -8.92 -10.08 34.57
C ASN A 148 -7.77 -10.73 33.79
N ARG A 149 -7.92 -10.91 32.47
CA ARG A 149 -6.83 -11.39 31.59
C ARG A 149 -5.61 -10.45 31.58
N PHE A 150 -5.80 -9.14 31.78
CA PHE A 150 -4.67 -8.22 31.90
C PHE A 150 -3.86 -8.41 33.18
N TYR A 151 -4.50 -8.73 34.30
CA TYR A 151 -3.79 -9.03 35.56
C TYR A 151 -2.87 -10.25 35.43
N VAL A 152 -3.26 -11.27 34.64
CA VAL A 152 -2.43 -12.47 34.36
C VAL A 152 -1.04 -12.10 33.83
N HIS A 153 -0.96 -11.08 32.96
CA HIS A 153 0.29 -10.76 32.26
C HIS A 153 0.92 -9.43 32.67
N SER A 154 0.21 -8.58 33.41
CA SER A 154 0.69 -7.24 33.77
C SER A 154 0.38 -6.80 35.21
N ALA A 155 -0.30 -7.65 35.99
CA ALA A 155 -0.72 -7.36 37.37
C ALA A 155 -1.60 -6.10 37.54
N THR A 156 -2.11 -5.54 36.44
CA THR A 156 -3.07 -4.43 36.42
C THR A 156 -3.91 -4.47 35.14
N SER A 157 -5.14 -3.96 35.21
CA SER A 157 -5.94 -3.62 34.02
C SER A 157 -5.74 -2.19 33.53
N HIS A 158 -4.82 -1.44 34.14
CA HIS A 158 -4.56 -0.02 33.87
C HIS A 158 -5.81 0.85 34.00
N GLY A 159 -6.56 0.64 35.09
CA GLY A 159 -7.80 1.37 35.35
C GLY A 159 -9.02 0.86 34.58
N ALA A 160 -8.91 -0.16 33.73
CA ALA A 160 -10.06 -0.72 33.02
C ALA A 160 -10.91 -1.63 33.92
N SER A 161 -12.19 -1.28 34.10
CA SER A 161 -13.22 -2.11 34.78
C SER A 161 -14.17 -2.79 33.80
N SER A 162 -14.01 -2.48 32.52
CA SER A 162 -14.75 -2.99 31.37
C SER A 162 -14.00 -2.51 30.12
N ASN A 163 -14.55 -2.79 28.96
CA ASN A 163 -13.92 -2.43 27.69
C ASN A 163 -13.86 -0.92 27.46
N VAL A 164 -12.65 -0.40 27.24
CA VAL A 164 -12.42 0.99 26.81
C VAL A 164 -11.96 0.99 25.36
N LYS A 165 -12.91 1.22 24.45
CA LYS A 165 -12.72 1.15 22.98
C LYS A 165 -11.47 1.88 22.48
N LYS A 166 -11.24 3.10 22.98
CA LYS A 166 -10.09 3.95 22.63
C LYS A 166 -8.75 3.30 22.99
N ASP A 167 -8.70 2.53 24.07
CA ASP A 167 -7.46 1.95 24.58
C ASP A 167 -7.15 0.61 23.89
N LEU A 168 -8.19 -0.13 23.47
CA LEU A 168 -8.06 -1.34 22.65
C LEU A 168 -7.32 -1.06 21.32
N ILE A 169 -7.60 0.09 20.67
CA ILE A 169 -6.89 0.57 19.47
C ILE A 169 -5.42 0.86 19.77
N ASN A 170 -5.14 1.71 20.77
CA ASN A 170 -3.77 2.19 21.02
C ASN A 170 -2.85 1.11 21.60
N GLY A 171 -3.45 0.06 22.15
CA GLY A 171 -2.76 -0.94 22.95
C GLY A 171 -2.53 -0.42 24.35
N PHE A 172 -2.75 -1.30 25.32
CA PHE A 172 -2.59 -1.03 26.74
C PHE A 172 -1.11 -0.77 27.08
N PRO A 173 -0.78 0.32 27.78
CA PRO A 173 0.59 0.81 27.91
C PRO A 173 1.38 0.16 29.03
N GLN A 174 0.73 -0.63 29.91
CA GLN A 174 1.41 -1.20 31.07
C GLN A 174 2.52 -2.19 30.69
N LYS A 175 3.55 -2.25 31.54
CA LYS A 175 4.64 -3.22 31.42
C LYS A 175 4.09 -4.62 31.66
N THR A 176 4.53 -5.58 30.85
CA THR A 176 4.10 -6.97 30.95
C THR A 176 5.20 -7.86 31.52
N ILE A 177 4.83 -9.05 31.98
CA ILE A 177 5.79 -10.10 32.35
C ILE A 177 6.69 -10.49 31.18
N PHE A 178 6.20 -10.39 29.94
CA PHE A 178 7.00 -10.64 28.73
C PHE A 178 8.13 -9.63 28.56
N ASP A 179 7.87 -8.36 28.88
CA ASP A 179 8.90 -7.31 28.86
C ASP A 179 9.98 -7.64 29.92
N SER A 180 9.58 -8.01 31.13
CA SER A 180 10.54 -8.39 32.19
C SER A 180 11.35 -9.64 31.83
N LEU A 181 10.76 -10.63 31.17
CA LEU A 181 11.48 -11.82 30.70
C LEU A 181 12.53 -11.46 29.64
N ASP A 182 12.14 -10.67 28.64
CA ASP A 182 13.04 -10.22 27.56
C ASP A 182 14.20 -9.36 28.08
N GLU A 183 13.92 -8.45 29.03
CA GLU A 183 14.94 -7.64 29.72
C GLU A 183 15.97 -8.49 30.47
N ASN A 184 15.59 -9.69 30.91
CA ASN A 184 16.46 -10.64 31.61
C ASN A 184 17.02 -11.74 30.68
N GLY A 185 16.86 -11.60 29.36
CA GLY A 185 17.38 -12.57 28.37
C GLY A 185 16.65 -13.91 28.37
N LEU A 186 15.45 -13.98 28.93
CA LEU A 186 14.62 -15.17 28.96
C LEU A 186 13.66 -15.20 27.77
N SER A 187 13.43 -16.40 27.25
CA SER A 187 12.57 -16.59 26.09
C SER A 187 11.10 -16.78 26.50
N PHE A 188 10.19 -16.25 25.70
CA PHE A 188 8.76 -16.55 25.80
C PHE A 188 8.18 -16.90 24.44
N GLY A 189 7.01 -17.56 24.45
CA GLY A 189 6.25 -17.88 23.24
C GLY A 189 4.75 -17.89 23.49
N ILE A 190 4.01 -17.32 22.55
CA ILE A 190 2.55 -17.23 22.57
C ILE A 190 2.03 -18.14 21.45
N TYR A 191 1.31 -19.20 21.83
CA TYR A 191 0.74 -20.18 20.93
C TYR A 191 -0.76 -19.94 20.86
N TYR A 192 -1.25 -19.47 19.72
CA TYR A 192 -2.65 -19.05 19.55
C TYR A 192 -3.33 -19.86 18.45
N GLN A 193 -4.66 -19.98 18.54
CA GLN A 193 -5.48 -20.72 17.57
C GLN A 193 -6.38 -19.80 16.71
N ASN A 194 -6.74 -18.61 17.20
CA ASN A 194 -7.50 -17.64 16.41
C ASN A 194 -6.80 -16.29 16.35
N ILE A 195 -6.84 -15.55 17.45
CA ILE A 195 -6.23 -14.23 17.59
C ILE A 195 -5.62 -14.14 18.98
N PRO A 196 -4.33 -13.77 19.10
CA PRO A 196 -3.70 -13.67 20.41
C PRO A 196 -4.16 -12.40 21.13
N ALA A 197 -4.99 -12.56 22.17
CA ALA A 197 -5.49 -11.48 23.02
C ALA A 197 -4.34 -10.74 23.73
N THR A 198 -3.21 -11.39 23.94
CA THR A 198 -1.96 -10.73 24.36
C THR A 198 -1.54 -9.56 23.47
N LEU A 199 -1.96 -9.48 22.20
CA LEU A 199 -1.75 -8.29 21.35
C LEU A 199 -2.57 -7.06 21.79
N PHE A 200 -3.42 -7.13 22.81
CA PHE A 200 -3.95 -5.92 23.45
C PHE A 200 -2.86 -5.10 24.15
N PHE A 201 -1.75 -5.72 24.57
CA PHE A 201 -0.62 -4.98 25.11
C PHE A 201 0.16 -4.28 24.01
N LYS A 202 0.39 -2.98 24.18
CA LYS A 202 1.14 -2.18 23.21
C LYS A 202 2.57 -2.70 23.04
N SER A 203 3.21 -3.16 24.11
CA SER A 203 4.58 -3.66 24.06
C SER A 203 4.73 -4.89 23.17
N LEU A 204 3.74 -5.79 23.16
CA LEU A 204 3.74 -7.00 22.34
C LEU A 204 3.49 -6.75 20.84
N ARG A 205 3.14 -5.52 20.46
CA ARG A 205 3.06 -5.09 19.05
C ARG A 205 4.39 -4.56 18.50
N LYS A 206 5.46 -4.58 19.30
CA LYS A 206 6.81 -4.22 18.85
C LYS A 206 7.33 -5.25 17.86
N LEU A 207 8.08 -4.76 16.86
CA LEU A 207 8.62 -5.56 15.78
C LEU A 207 9.47 -6.75 16.28
N LYS A 208 10.29 -6.56 17.34
CA LYS A 208 11.10 -7.62 17.96
C LYS A 208 10.31 -8.84 18.46
N TYR A 209 9.03 -8.67 18.79
CA TYR A 209 8.20 -9.75 19.34
C TYR A 209 7.35 -10.47 18.30
N VAL A 210 7.33 -10.03 17.04
CA VAL A 210 6.55 -10.67 15.95
C VAL A 210 6.90 -12.16 15.77
N THR A 211 8.14 -12.55 16.06
CA THR A 211 8.62 -13.93 15.96
C THR A 211 8.24 -14.81 17.16
N LYS A 212 7.66 -14.23 18.22
CA LYS A 212 7.24 -14.92 19.46
C LYS A 212 5.81 -15.44 19.38
N PHE A 213 5.07 -15.10 18.33
CA PHE A 213 3.72 -15.56 18.05
C PHE A 213 3.75 -16.77 17.11
N HIS A 214 3.11 -17.85 17.54
CA HIS A 214 3.11 -19.13 16.86
C HIS A 214 1.69 -19.68 16.73
N GLU A 215 1.33 -20.20 15.56
CA GLU A 215 0.09 -20.98 15.44
C GLU A 215 0.21 -22.27 16.24
N TYR A 216 -0.80 -22.52 17.07
CA TYR A 216 -0.83 -23.65 18.00
C TYR A 216 -0.73 -25.01 17.28
N ASP A 217 -1.59 -25.25 16.28
CA ASP A 217 -1.77 -26.58 15.67
C ASP A 217 -0.50 -27.18 15.10
N LEU A 218 0.38 -26.33 14.55
CA LEU A 218 1.63 -26.75 13.93
C LEU A 218 2.83 -26.62 14.88
N MET A 219 2.96 -25.47 15.55
CA MET A 219 4.22 -25.12 16.21
C MET A 219 4.29 -25.61 17.66
N PHE A 220 3.16 -25.67 18.39
CA PHE A 220 3.19 -26.05 19.80
C PHE A 220 3.65 -27.51 19.98
N LYS A 221 2.98 -28.44 19.31
CA LYS A 221 3.34 -29.88 19.33
C LYS A 221 4.75 -30.11 18.79
N TYR A 222 5.16 -29.35 17.77
CA TYR A 222 6.51 -29.44 17.23
C TYR A 222 7.58 -28.99 18.24
N HIS A 223 7.40 -27.82 18.87
CA HIS A 223 8.34 -27.31 19.87
C HIS A 223 8.38 -28.20 21.11
N ALA A 224 7.23 -28.66 21.61
CA ALA A 224 7.15 -29.61 22.71
C ALA A 224 7.91 -30.91 22.41
N LYS A 225 7.65 -31.54 21.25
CA LYS A 225 8.32 -32.78 20.83
C LYS A 225 9.83 -32.63 20.67
N LYS A 226 10.29 -31.44 20.28
CA LYS A 226 11.71 -31.15 20.08
C LYS A 226 12.44 -30.71 21.35
N GLY A 227 11.75 -30.53 22.46
CA GLY A 227 12.33 -29.94 23.67
C GLY A 227 12.78 -28.50 23.43
N LYS A 228 11.96 -27.71 22.72
CA LYS A 228 12.25 -26.31 22.35
C LYS A 228 11.18 -25.33 22.86
N LEU A 229 10.38 -25.71 23.85
CA LEU A 229 9.47 -24.76 24.45
C LEU A 229 10.28 -23.70 25.22
N PRO A 230 9.91 -22.41 25.12
CA PRO A 230 10.61 -21.31 25.79
C PRO A 230 10.36 -21.31 27.30
N ASN A 231 11.06 -20.43 28.03
CA ASN A 231 10.97 -20.34 29.49
C ASN A 231 9.54 -20.02 29.98
N TYR A 232 8.81 -19.18 29.24
CA TYR A 232 7.41 -18.84 29.54
C TYR A 232 6.52 -19.04 28.31
N VAL A 233 5.49 -19.86 28.45
CA VAL A 233 4.58 -20.23 27.37
C VAL A 233 3.17 -19.80 27.73
N VAL A 234 2.50 -19.12 26.79
CA VAL A 234 1.06 -18.87 26.87
C VAL A 234 0.38 -19.63 25.74
N VAL A 235 -0.64 -20.41 26.08
CA VAL A 235 -1.47 -21.12 25.11
C VAL A 235 -2.86 -20.51 25.13
N GLU A 236 -3.26 -19.92 24.01
CA GLU A 236 -4.56 -19.27 23.84
C GLU A 236 -5.56 -20.17 23.12
N GLN A 237 -6.82 -20.05 23.51
CA GLN A 237 -7.92 -20.89 23.06
C GLN A 237 -8.46 -20.45 21.69
N ARG A 238 -9.42 -21.22 21.18
CA ARG A 238 -10.33 -20.82 20.12
C ARG A 238 -11.56 -20.19 20.75
N TYR A 239 -11.82 -18.95 20.35
CA TYR A 239 -12.89 -18.12 20.88
C TYR A 239 -14.10 -18.07 19.94
N PHE A 240 -13.97 -18.51 18.68
CA PHE A 240 -15.05 -18.50 17.68
C PHE A 240 -15.59 -19.90 17.43
N ASP A 241 -16.89 -20.11 17.67
CA ASP A 241 -17.57 -21.41 17.56
C ASP A 241 -17.92 -21.77 16.10
N VAL A 242 -16.92 -22.27 15.36
CA VAL A 242 -17.05 -22.65 13.94
C VAL A 242 -17.14 -24.17 13.73
N ASN A 243 -17.82 -24.62 12.68
CA ASN A 243 -18.17 -26.02 12.39
C ASN A 243 -16.96 -26.94 12.32
N ILE A 244 -15.89 -26.51 11.64
CA ILE A 244 -14.68 -27.31 11.45
C ILE A 244 -13.79 -27.28 12.71
N PHE A 245 -13.76 -26.13 13.38
CA PHE A 245 -12.86 -25.85 14.51
C PHE A 245 -13.63 -25.21 15.68
N PRO A 246 -14.42 -25.99 16.45
CA PRO A 246 -15.28 -25.46 17.50
C PRO A 246 -14.52 -24.72 18.60
N ALA A 247 -15.15 -23.73 19.23
CA ALA A 247 -14.54 -23.01 20.35
C ALA A 247 -14.20 -23.96 21.51
N ASN A 248 -13.11 -23.68 22.23
CA ASN A 248 -12.52 -24.58 23.24
C ASN A 248 -12.05 -23.87 24.51
N ASP A 249 -12.69 -22.75 24.85
CA ASP A 249 -12.38 -21.84 25.95
C ASP A 249 -13.23 -22.05 27.22
N ASP A 250 -14.26 -22.90 27.15
CA ASP A 250 -15.30 -23.14 28.16
C ASP A 250 -16.31 -22.00 28.39
N HIS A 251 -16.29 -20.92 27.60
CA HIS A 251 -17.24 -19.81 27.71
C HIS A 251 -18.70 -20.28 27.51
N PRO A 252 -19.75 -19.72 28.16
CA PRO A 252 -21.14 -19.92 27.75
C PRO A 252 -21.44 -19.25 26.39
N SER A 253 -21.67 -19.94 25.28
CA SER A 253 -22.32 -21.23 25.13
C SER A 253 -21.48 -22.19 24.30
N HIS A 254 -20.23 -22.39 24.68
CA HIS A 254 -19.31 -23.37 24.12
C HIS A 254 -19.38 -24.67 24.93
N ASP A 255 -19.10 -25.79 24.26
CA ASP A 255 -19.19 -27.12 24.87
C ASP A 255 -17.95 -27.40 25.73
N VAL A 256 -18.14 -27.53 27.05
CA VAL A 256 -17.07 -27.83 28.01
C VAL A 256 -16.37 -29.17 27.72
N ALA A 257 -17.02 -30.10 26.99
CA ALA A 257 -16.35 -31.30 26.50
C ALA A 257 -15.21 -30.98 25.52
N ILE A 258 -15.32 -29.89 24.74
CA ILE A 258 -14.28 -29.46 23.79
C ILE A 258 -13.13 -28.76 24.52
N GLY A 259 -13.41 -27.92 25.54
CA GLY A 259 -12.36 -27.34 26.37
C GLY A 259 -11.59 -28.38 27.18
N GLN A 260 -12.26 -29.42 27.69
CA GLN A 260 -11.59 -30.58 28.29
C GLN A 260 -10.67 -31.29 27.30
N LYS A 261 -11.12 -31.54 26.07
CA LYS A 261 -10.28 -32.15 25.02
C LYS A 261 -9.06 -31.29 24.71
N PHE A 262 -9.21 -29.97 24.69
CA PHE A 262 -8.11 -29.06 24.49
C PHE A 262 -7.09 -29.11 25.64
N VAL A 263 -7.55 -29.04 26.90
CA VAL A 263 -6.67 -29.18 28.07
C VAL A 263 -5.96 -30.55 28.09
N LYS A 264 -6.68 -31.64 27.77
CA LYS A 264 -6.10 -32.97 27.63
C LYS A 264 -5.02 -33.00 26.56
N GLU A 265 -5.26 -32.40 25.40
CA GLU A 265 -4.26 -32.34 24.34
C GLU A 265 -3.00 -31.57 24.77
N VAL A 266 -3.17 -30.41 25.42
CA VAL A 266 -2.04 -29.64 25.94
C VAL A 266 -1.26 -30.44 26.98
N TYR A 267 -1.96 -31.04 27.96
CA TYR A 267 -1.34 -31.88 28.99
C TYR A 267 -0.56 -33.04 28.36
N GLU A 268 -1.17 -33.84 27.49
CA GLU A 268 -0.52 -35.01 26.90
C GLU A 268 0.65 -34.62 25.99
N THR A 269 0.57 -33.45 25.33
CA THR A 269 1.67 -32.90 24.54
C THR A 269 2.86 -32.51 25.42
N LEU A 270 2.62 -31.86 26.56
CA LEU A 270 3.66 -31.49 27.53
C LEU A 270 4.23 -32.73 28.24
N ARG A 271 3.35 -33.67 28.64
CA ARG A 271 3.71 -34.92 29.31
C ARG A 271 4.61 -35.82 28.45
N ALA A 272 4.42 -35.79 27.13
CA ALA A 272 5.26 -36.50 26.16
C ALA A 272 6.53 -35.74 25.75
N SER A 273 6.71 -34.50 26.21
CA SER A 273 7.90 -33.70 25.90
C SER A 273 9.13 -34.22 26.66
N PRO A 274 10.33 -34.22 26.05
CA PRO A 274 11.57 -34.45 26.79
C PRO A 274 11.86 -33.38 27.86
N GLN A 275 11.16 -32.23 27.83
CA GLN A 275 11.27 -31.17 28.83
C GLN A 275 10.28 -31.35 30.01
N TRP A 276 9.47 -32.42 30.06
CA TRP A 276 8.41 -32.58 31.08
C TRP A 276 8.89 -32.38 32.53
N GLU A 277 10.07 -32.89 32.86
CA GLU A 277 10.67 -32.77 34.20
C GLU A 277 11.09 -31.34 34.55
N GLU A 278 11.06 -30.40 33.61
CA GLU A 278 11.39 -28.98 33.79
C GLU A 278 10.16 -28.07 33.72
N MET A 279 8.94 -28.64 33.71
CA MET A 279 7.71 -27.90 33.45
C MET A 279 6.81 -27.71 34.68
N ALA A 280 6.16 -26.56 34.70
CA ALA A 280 4.92 -26.31 35.43
C ALA A 280 3.86 -25.83 34.43
N PHE A 281 2.69 -26.46 34.45
CA PHE A 281 1.54 -26.10 33.64
C PHE A 281 0.41 -25.63 34.56
N LEU A 282 0.01 -24.38 34.38
CA LEU A 282 -1.08 -23.75 35.13
C LEU A 282 -2.31 -23.63 34.23
N ILE A 283 -3.46 -24.09 34.72
CA ILE A 283 -4.76 -23.88 34.07
C ILE A 283 -5.55 -22.95 34.99
N THR A 284 -6.05 -21.84 34.47
CA THR A 284 -6.89 -20.90 35.22
C THR A 284 -8.00 -20.32 34.33
N TYR A 285 -8.94 -19.63 34.96
CA TYR A 285 -10.07 -18.96 34.33
C TYR A 285 -9.98 -17.45 34.58
N ASP A 286 -10.49 -16.63 33.67
CA ASP A 286 -10.48 -15.17 33.83
C ASP A 286 -11.40 -14.68 34.94
N GLU A 287 -12.69 -15.01 34.89
CA GLU A 287 -13.69 -14.68 35.90
C GLU A 287 -14.78 -15.76 35.98
N HIS A 288 -15.80 -15.56 36.83
CA HIS A 288 -16.75 -16.62 37.21
C HIS A 288 -17.97 -16.78 36.29
N GLY A 289 -18.19 -15.87 35.35
CA GLY A 289 -19.24 -15.94 34.34
C GLY A 289 -20.64 -15.77 34.88
N GLY A 290 -20.79 -15.20 36.08
CA GLY A 290 -22.06 -15.13 36.81
C GLY A 290 -22.53 -16.44 37.45
N PHE A 291 -21.72 -17.50 37.40
CA PHE A 291 -22.01 -18.76 38.11
C PHE A 291 -21.68 -18.65 39.60
N TYR A 292 -22.50 -19.31 40.41
CA TYR A 292 -22.44 -19.24 41.87
C TYR A 292 -21.15 -19.85 42.42
N ASP A 293 -20.58 -19.18 43.42
CA ASP A 293 -19.55 -19.73 44.30
C ASP A 293 -19.89 -19.42 45.76
N HIS A 294 -19.72 -20.40 46.63
CA HIS A 294 -20.06 -20.29 48.05
C HIS A 294 -18.99 -19.59 48.89
N VAL A 295 -17.76 -19.46 48.39
CA VAL A 295 -16.65 -18.85 49.14
C VAL A 295 -16.72 -17.33 49.02
N ALA A 296 -16.75 -16.66 50.17
CA ALA A 296 -16.75 -15.21 50.25
C ALA A 296 -15.50 -14.61 49.60
N THR A 297 -15.68 -13.61 48.73
CA THR A 297 -14.54 -12.88 48.14
C THR A 297 -13.80 -12.03 49.19
N PRO A 298 -12.46 -11.95 49.13
CA PRO A 298 -11.67 -11.05 49.97
C PRO A 298 -11.97 -9.57 49.71
N LEU A 299 -12.29 -8.82 50.77
CA LEU A 299 -12.70 -7.40 50.71
C LEU A 299 -11.69 -6.42 51.35
N ASP A 300 -10.82 -6.89 52.23
CA ASP A 300 -9.94 -6.02 53.03
C ASP A 300 -8.47 -6.12 52.57
N ASN A 301 -7.74 -5.00 52.65
CA ASN A 301 -6.29 -4.87 52.44
C ASN A 301 -5.74 -5.26 51.05
N VAL A 302 -6.61 -5.47 50.06
CA VAL A 302 -6.22 -5.73 48.67
C VAL A 302 -5.63 -4.45 48.04
N PRO A 303 -4.34 -4.40 47.66
CA PRO A 303 -3.67 -3.14 47.34
C PRO A 303 -3.91 -2.73 45.89
N ASN A 304 -4.49 -1.55 45.65
CA ASN A 304 -4.61 -0.99 44.29
C ASN A 304 -3.24 -1.08 43.54
N PRO A 305 -3.22 -1.68 42.33
CA PRO A 305 -1.97 -2.04 41.65
C PRO A 305 -1.09 -0.83 41.29
N ASP A 306 -1.68 0.23 40.75
CA ASP A 306 -0.97 1.32 40.06
C ASP A 306 -1.46 2.73 40.45
N GLY A 307 -2.40 2.83 41.40
CA GLY A 307 -2.99 4.08 41.88
C GLY A 307 -4.09 4.64 40.98
N LEU A 308 -4.50 3.92 39.93
CA LEU A 308 -5.56 4.35 39.03
C LEU A 308 -6.94 4.00 39.60
N ILE A 309 -7.95 4.76 39.19
CA ILE A 309 -9.36 4.57 39.53
C ILE A 309 -10.13 4.30 38.24
N GLY A 310 -11.15 3.44 38.31
CA GLY A 310 -11.97 3.08 37.17
C GLY A 310 -12.70 4.27 36.54
N PRO A 311 -13.19 4.13 35.30
CA PRO A 311 -13.91 5.19 34.60
C PRO A 311 -15.27 5.52 35.22
N GLU A 312 -15.85 6.66 34.82
CA GLU A 312 -17.25 7.01 35.07
C GLU A 312 -18.19 5.92 34.53
N PRO A 313 -19.33 5.62 35.18
CA PRO A 313 -19.90 6.25 36.39
C PRO A 313 -19.44 5.66 37.72
N TYR A 314 -18.53 4.69 37.69
CA TYR A 314 -18.38 3.73 38.79
C TYR A 314 -17.16 3.98 39.68
N TYR A 315 -16.10 4.58 39.13
CA TYR A 315 -14.90 4.98 39.87
C TYR A 315 -14.33 3.89 40.78
N PHE A 316 -14.27 2.65 40.27
CA PHE A 316 -13.85 1.50 41.05
C PHE A 316 -12.38 1.60 41.48
N GLY A 317 -12.10 1.35 42.76
CA GLY A 317 -10.80 1.57 43.38
C GLY A 317 -9.76 0.47 43.17
N PHE A 318 -10.10 -0.65 42.51
CA PHE A 318 -9.21 -1.81 42.33
C PHE A 318 -8.62 -2.34 43.65
N ASP A 319 -9.37 -2.20 44.73
CA ASP A 319 -9.00 -2.48 46.12
C ASP A 319 -9.80 -3.65 46.72
N ARG A 320 -10.36 -4.52 45.86
CA ARG A 320 -11.01 -5.78 46.23
C ARG A 320 -10.92 -6.79 45.08
N LEU A 321 -11.08 -8.08 45.42
CA LEU A 321 -11.06 -9.18 44.45
C LEU A 321 -12.47 -9.53 43.95
N GLY A 322 -12.52 -10.40 42.96
CA GLY A 322 -13.73 -11.01 42.41
C GLY A 322 -14.01 -12.39 43.00
N VAL A 323 -14.91 -13.12 42.35
CA VAL A 323 -15.33 -14.46 42.77
C VAL A 323 -14.21 -15.47 42.50
N ARG A 324 -14.22 -16.57 43.25
CA ARG A 324 -13.28 -17.67 43.11
C ARG A 324 -13.44 -18.38 41.76
N VAL A 325 -12.32 -18.72 41.12
CA VAL A 325 -12.24 -19.36 39.81
C VAL A 325 -11.42 -20.65 39.86
N PRO A 326 -11.69 -21.66 38.99
CA PRO A 326 -10.92 -22.90 38.97
C PRO A 326 -9.46 -22.63 38.62
N THR A 327 -8.52 -23.13 39.43
CA THR A 327 -7.10 -23.08 39.10
C THR A 327 -6.39 -24.39 39.45
N LEU A 328 -5.68 -24.97 38.49
CA LEU A 328 -4.95 -26.23 38.62
C LEU A 328 -3.45 -26.01 38.37
N LEU A 329 -2.61 -26.65 39.18
CA LEU A 329 -1.16 -26.63 39.06
C LEU A 329 -0.61 -28.02 38.78
N ILE A 330 -0.14 -28.23 37.56
CA ILE A 330 0.33 -29.50 37.04
C ILE A 330 1.86 -29.46 36.91
N SER A 331 2.55 -30.35 37.61
CA SER A 331 4.00 -30.53 37.50
C SER A 331 4.40 -31.88 38.09
N PRO A 332 5.44 -32.55 37.57
CA PRO A 332 5.98 -33.74 38.22
C PRO A 332 6.62 -33.44 39.58
N TRP A 333 6.80 -32.16 39.94
CA TRP A 333 7.37 -31.77 41.23
C TRP A 333 6.35 -31.64 42.37
N ILE A 334 5.05 -31.75 42.06
CA ILE A 334 3.97 -31.57 43.03
C ILE A 334 3.46 -32.94 43.51
N GLU A 335 3.23 -33.06 44.82
CA GLU A 335 2.67 -34.28 45.40
C GLU A 335 1.28 -34.59 44.85
N LYS A 336 1.00 -35.89 44.69
CA LYS A 336 -0.27 -36.38 44.16
C LYS A 336 -1.45 -35.89 45.00
N GLY A 337 -2.44 -35.28 44.34
CA GLY A 337 -3.68 -34.83 44.97
C GLY A 337 -3.50 -33.67 45.95
N THR A 338 -2.51 -32.79 45.75
CA THR A 338 -2.29 -31.63 46.61
C THR A 338 -3.47 -30.65 46.55
N VAL A 339 -3.97 -30.20 47.71
CA VAL A 339 -4.92 -29.06 47.80
C VAL A 339 -4.20 -27.85 48.36
N ILE A 340 -4.27 -26.73 47.65
CA ILE A 340 -3.61 -25.47 47.99
C ILE A 340 -4.68 -24.51 48.52
N HIS A 341 -4.76 -24.41 49.84
CA HIS A 341 -5.78 -23.64 50.56
C HIS A 341 -5.42 -22.16 50.70
N GLU A 342 -4.50 -21.84 51.60
CA GLU A 342 -4.17 -20.47 51.96
C GLU A 342 -2.91 -20.02 51.23
N SER A 343 -2.85 -18.72 50.92
CA SER A 343 -1.72 -18.19 50.16
C SER A 343 -0.46 -18.01 51.01
N ASN A 344 0.69 -18.31 50.41
CA ASN A 344 1.98 -17.95 50.96
C ASN A 344 2.45 -16.64 50.31
N GLY A 345 2.03 -15.51 50.90
CA GLY A 345 2.37 -14.18 50.40
C GLY A 345 3.12 -13.32 51.40
N PRO A 346 3.57 -12.12 50.98
CA PRO A 346 4.38 -11.23 51.82
C PRO A 346 3.65 -10.71 53.07
N THR A 347 2.32 -10.76 53.08
CA THR A 347 1.48 -10.38 54.22
C THR A 347 0.45 -11.47 54.52
N SER A 348 -0.14 -11.45 55.72
CA SER A 348 -1.11 -12.48 56.16
C SER A 348 -2.45 -12.43 55.40
N ASP A 349 -2.72 -11.30 54.73
CA ASP A 349 -3.93 -11.02 53.94
C ASP A 349 -3.73 -11.32 52.44
N SER A 350 -2.50 -11.62 51.99
CA SER A 350 -2.22 -12.05 50.63
C SER A 350 -3.16 -13.17 50.17
N GLN A 351 -3.56 -13.13 48.90
CA GLN A 351 -4.44 -14.13 48.28
C GLN A 351 -3.81 -14.72 47.02
N TYR A 352 -4.27 -15.89 46.60
CA TYR A 352 -4.01 -16.38 45.25
C TYR A 352 -5.00 -15.73 44.27
N GLU A 353 -4.47 -15.02 43.27
CA GLU A 353 -5.23 -14.36 42.20
C GLU A 353 -4.36 -14.22 40.95
N HIS A 354 -4.85 -13.66 39.83
CA HIS A 354 -4.11 -13.71 38.57
C HIS A 354 -2.71 -13.09 38.62
N SER A 355 -2.46 -12.10 39.48
CA SER A 355 -1.12 -11.51 39.68
C SER A 355 -0.17 -12.41 40.47
N SER A 356 -0.66 -13.49 41.08
CA SER A 356 0.17 -14.58 41.62
C SER A 356 1.03 -15.23 40.54
N ILE A 357 0.61 -15.17 39.27
CA ILE A 357 1.37 -15.70 38.13
C ILE A 357 2.65 -14.87 37.88
N PRO A 358 2.59 -13.56 37.56
CA PRO A 358 3.79 -12.76 37.39
C PRO A 358 4.64 -12.69 38.67
N ALA A 359 4.03 -12.69 39.85
CA ALA A 359 4.74 -12.77 41.14
C ALA A 359 5.57 -14.06 41.27
N THR A 360 4.99 -15.20 40.92
CA THR A 360 5.67 -16.50 40.96
C THR A 360 6.75 -16.60 39.87
N VAL A 361 6.48 -16.12 38.65
CA VAL A 361 7.47 -16.10 37.54
C VAL A 361 8.69 -15.25 37.92
N LYS A 362 8.48 -14.09 38.56
CA LYS A 362 9.56 -13.25 39.07
C LYS A 362 10.47 -14.01 40.04
N LYS A 363 9.88 -14.74 40.99
CA LYS A 363 10.64 -15.52 41.97
C LYS A 363 11.34 -16.73 41.35
N LEU A 364 10.64 -17.48 40.49
CA LEU A 364 11.18 -18.69 39.84
C LEU A 364 12.41 -18.39 38.99
N PHE A 365 12.38 -17.31 38.22
CA PHE A 365 13.48 -16.92 37.35
C PHE A 365 14.43 -15.90 37.96
N ASN A 366 14.20 -15.49 39.22
CA ASN A 366 14.98 -14.47 39.92
C ASN A 366 15.19 -13.21 39.06
N LEU A 367 14.09 -12.64 38.55
CA LEU A 367 14.14 -11.48 37.65
C LEU A 367 14.65 -10.23 38.38
N ASP A 368 15.62 -9.54 37.76
CA ASP A 368 16.27 -8.34 38.31
C ASP A 368 15.32 -7.13 38.41
N SER A 369 14.27 -7.09 37.58
CA SER A 369 13.30 -6.00 37.55
C SER A 369 12.42 -6.00 38.80
N ASP A 370 12.01 -4.84 39.32
CA ASP A 370 10.96 -4.76 40.35
C ASP A 370 9.68 -5.53 39.97
N PHE A 371 8.83 -5.82 40.95
CA PHE A 371 7.46 -6.29 40.67
C PHE A 371 6.77 -5.31 39.70
N LEU A 372 5.87 -5.83 38.85
CA LEU A 372 5.19 -5.02 37.83
C LEU A 372 4.34 -3.92 38.46
N THR A 373 3.73 -4.21 39.61
CA THR A 373 2.79 -3.35 40.33
C THR A 373 2.84 -3.61 41.84
N LYS A 374 1.99 -2.93 42.62
CA LYS A 374 1.76 -3.28 44.03
C LYS A 374 0.99 -4.59 44.21
N ARG A 375 0.29 -5.06 43.18
CA ARG A 375 -0.59 -6.23 43.26
C ARG A 375 0.20 -7.53 43.23
N ASP A 376 1.10 -7.72 42.26
CA ASP A 376 2.01 -8.87 42.23
C ASP A 376 3.07 -8.83 43.34
N ALA A 377 3.40 -7.65 43.88
CA ALA A 377 4.19 -7.53 45.09
C ALA A 377 3.47 -8.00 46.37
N TRP A 378 2.14 -8.11 46.34
CA TRP A 378 1.29 -8.56 47.47
C TRP A 378 0.72 -9.96 47.28
N ALA A 379 0.50 -10.39 46.03
CA ALA A 379 -0.12 -11.67 45.71
C ALA A 379 0.66 -12.85 46.31
N GLY A 380 -0.07 -13.89 46.72
CA GLY A 380 0.53 -15.15 47.14
C GLY A 380 1.29 -15.80 45.98
N THR A 381 2.39 -16.47 46.26
CA THR A 381 3.17 -17.19 45.24
C THR A 381 3.20 -18.69 45.52
N PHE A 382 3.48 -19.48 44.49
CA PHE A 382 3.39 -20.95 44.56
C PHE A 382 4.68 -21.67 44.13
N GLU A 383 5.81 -20.95 44.05
CA GLU A 383 7.13 -21.51 43.75
C GLU A 383 7.58 -22.56 44.77
N SER A 384 7.13 -22.43 46.03
CA SER A 384 7.49 -23.38 47.09
C SER A 384 7.01 -24.80 46.81
N TYR A 385 5.94 -24.97 46.02
CA TYR A 385 5.38 -26.28 45.69
C TYR A 385 6.23 -27.09 44.71
N PHE A 386 7.22 -26.46 44.05
CA PHE A 386 8.16 -27.17 43.17
C PHE A 386 9.40 -27.68 43.92
N ASN A 387 9.62 -27.23 45.16
CA ASN A 387 10.80 -27.57 45.97
C ASN A 387 10.48 -28.58 47.10
N ILE A 388 9.30 -29.20 47.07
CA ILE A 388 8.87 -30.19 48.08
C ILE A 388 9.62 -31.51 47.91
N ARG A 389 10.12 -31.79 46.69
CA ARG A 389 10.73 -33.05 46.29
C ARG A 389 12.15 -32.84 45.78
N ASP A 390 13.02 -33.81 46.07
CA ASP A 390 14.38 -33.87 45.50
C ASP A 390 14.40 -34.43 44.06
N THR A 391 13.34 -35.15 43.66
CA THR A 391 13.23 -35.78 42.34
C THR A 391 11.80 -35.66 41.77
N PRO A 392 11.66 -35.50 40.44
CA PRO A 392 10.36 -35.45 39.78
C PRO A 392 9.63 -36.80 39.92
N ARG A 393 8.30 -36.74 39.99
CA ARG A 393 7.44 -37.92 40.03
C ARG A 393 7.51 -38.70 38.72
N ASN A 394 7.65 -40.02 38.85
CA ASN A 394 7.61 -40.97 37.73
C ASN A 394 6.23 -41.63 37.53
N ASP A 395 5.25 -41.33 38.39
CA ASP A 395 3.90 -41.89 38.38
C ASP A 395 2.86 -40.96 37.74
N CYS A 396 3.28 -39.82 37.16
CA CYS A 396 2.38 -38.90 36.48
C CYS A 396 1.71 -39.57 35.25
N PRO A 397 0.36 -39.52 35.12
CA PRO A 397 -0.37 -40.19 34.04
C PRO A 397 0.15 -39.81 32.66
N GLU A 398 0.39 -40.78 31.79
CA GLU A 398 0.78 -40.48 30.40
C GLU A 398 -0.39 -39.96 29.57
N LYS A 399 -1.62 -40.39 29.90
CA LYS A 399 -2.86 -40.01 29.23
C LYS A 399 -3.94 -39.72 30.25
N LEU A 400 -4.80 -38.76 29.94
CA LEU A 400 -6.00 -38.46 30.73
C LEU A 400 -7.18 -39.32 30.24
N PRO A 401 -8.25 -39.48 31.04
CA PRO A 401 -9.48 -40.14 30.62
C PRO A 401 -10.06 -39.58 29.31
N GLU A 402 -10.68 -40.46 28.52
CA GLU A 402 -11.31 -40.08 27.25
C GLU A 402 -12.65 -39.36 27.47
N ILE A 403 -12.86 -38.26 26.75
CA ILE A 403 -14.11 -37.49 26.76
C ILE A 403 -15.02 -38.04 25.66
N THR A 404 -15.97 -38.89 26.04
CA THR A 404 -16.79 -39.69 25.11
C THR A 404 -18.12 -39.07 24.71
N ALA A 405 -18.61 -38.06 25.44
CA ALA A 405 -19.88 -37.39 25.18
C ALA A 405 -19.69 -35.88 24.97
N SER A 406 -20.44 -35.31 24.04
CA SER A 406 -20.66 -33.86 23.99
C SER A 406 -21.63 -33.48 25.09
N LEU A 407 -21.40 -32.35 25.76
CA LEU A 407 -22.32 -31.82 26.78
C LEU A 407 -23.36 -30.89 26.17
N ARG A 408 -23.27 -30.63 24.85
CA ARG A 408 -24.16 -29.80 24.04
C ARG A 408 -25.10 -30.63 23.18
N GLN A 409 -26.33 -30.14 22.98
CA GLN A 409 -27.36 -30.83 22.17
C GLN A 409 -27.26 -30.58 20.65
N ARG A 410 -26.61 -29.48 20.24
CA ARG A 410 -26.45 -29.05 18.84
C ARG A 410 -24.97 -28.84 18.48
N GLY A 411 -24.65 -28.81 17.18
CA GLY A 411 -23.30 -28.48 16.71
C GLY A 411 -22.93 -27.00 16.88
N PRO A 412 -21.71 -26.60 16.50
CA PRO A 412 -21.26 -25.21 16.42
C PRO A 412 -22.24 -24.32 15.66
N ASN A 413 -22.27 -23.02 15.97
CA ASN A 413 -23.17 -22.08 15.29
C ASN A 413 -22.44 -20.83 14.80
N GLU A 414 -21.98 -20.90 13.54
CA GLU A 414 -21.25 -19.83 12.86
C GLU A 414 -22.10 -18.59 12.54
N ASP A 415 -23.43 -18.73 12.51
CA ASP A 415 -24.38 -17.67 12.13
C ASP A 415 -24.80 -16.82 13.34
N MET A 416 -24.33 -17.14 14.56
CA MET A 416 -24.63 -16.35 15.75
C MET A 416 -23.99 -14.97 15.69
N LYS A 417 -24.59 -14.04 16.42
CA LYS A 417 -23.96 -12.76 16.74
C LYS A 417 -22.80 -12.98 17.69
N LEU A 418 -21.82 -12.09 17.62
CA LEU A 418 -20.66 -12.11 18.48
C LEU A 418 -21.01 -11.83 19.95
N THR A 419 -20.31 -12.50 20.86
CA THR A 419 -20.28 -12.16 22.30
C THR A 419 -19.54 -10.83 22.51
N GLU A 420 -19.64 -10.24 23.71
CA GLU A 420 -18.90 -9.01 24.03
C GLU A 420 -17.39 -9.20 23.82
N PHE A 421 -16.84 -10.30 24.34
CA PHE A 421 -15.42 -10.63 24.19
C PHE A 421 -15.01 -10.85 22.72
N GLN A 422 -15.82 -11.56 21.92
CA GLN A 422 -15.55 -11.72 20.49
C GLN A 422 -15.54 -10.38 19.74
N ILE A 423 -16.40 -9.42 20.11
CA ILE A 423 -16.38 -8.07 19.52
C ILE A 423 -15.07 -7.35 19.86
N GLU A 424 -14.54 -7.50 21.07
CA GLU A 424 -13.25 -6.92 21.45
C GLU A 424 -12.10 -7.48 20.61
N LEU A 425 -12.10 -8.80 20.40
CA LEU A 425 -11.12 -9.46 19.53
C LEU A 425 -11.20 -8.93 18.09
N ILE A 426 -12.40 -8.62 17.59
CA ILE A 426 -12.55 -7.99 16.26
C ILE A 426 -12.10 -6.53 16.24
N GLN A 427 -12.28 -5.79 17.34
CA GLN A 427 -11.72 -4.45 17.47
C GLN A 427 -10.18 -4.50 17.46
N LEU A 428 -9.56 -5.47 18.14
CA LEU A 428 -8.13 -5.73 18.03
C LEU A 428 -7.73 -6.07 16.59
N ALA A 429 -8.42 -7.01 15.95
CA ALA A 429 -8.16 -7.37 14.55
C ALA A 429 -8.20 -6.14 13.63
N SER A 430 -9.15 -5.23 13.84
CA SER A 430 -9.25 -3.98 13.05
C SER A 430 -8.04 -3.07 13.22
N GLN A 431 -7.43 -3.04 14.40
CA GLN A 431 -6.18 -2.34 14.63
C GLN A 431 -5.04 -3.01 13.86
N LEU A 432 -4.94 -4.34 13.99
CA LEU A 432 -3.90 -5.14 13.32
C LEU A 432 -4.02 -5.06 11.79
N ASN A 433 -5.21 -4.84 11.25
CA ASN A 433 -5.43 -4.69 9.80
C ASN A 433 -5.36 -3.22 9.31
N GLY A 434 -5.26 -2.24 10.20
CA GLY A 434 -5.30 -0.81 9.84
C GLY A 434 -6.71 -0.24 9.59
N ASP A 435 -7.75 -1.05 9.72
CA ASP A 435 -9.15 -0.69 9.46
C ASP A 435 -9.78 0.12 10.60
N HIS A 436 -9.12 0.22 11.75
CA HIS A 436 -9.50 1.14 12.84
C HIS A 436 -9.58 2.62 12.39
N THR A 437 -8.98 2.95 11.24
CA THR A 437 -9.05 4.29 10.62
C THR A 437 -10.32 4.53 9.80
N LEU A 438 -11.13 3.49 9.56
CA LEU A 438 -12.37 3.58 8.78
C LEU A 438 -13.55 4.04 9.64
N ASN A 439 -14.54 4.68 8.99
CA ASN A 439 -15.79 5.12 9.65
C ASN A 439 -16.64 3.97 10.23
N SER A 440 -16.34 2.72 9.87
CA SER A 440 -16.97 1.53 10.45
C SER A 440 -16.59 1.30 11.90
N TYR A 441 -15.46 1.85 12.36
CA TYR A 441 -15.09 1.84 13.78
C TYR A 441 -15.91 2.88 14.58
N PRO A 442 -16.41 2.59 15.80
CA PRO A 442 -16.20 1.41 16.65
C PRO A 442 -17.23 0.29 16.47
N TYR A 443 -18.01 0.32 15.38
CA TYR A 443 -19.12 -0.62 15.16
C TYR A 443 -18.70 -1.89 14.42
N ILE A 444 -17.42 -2.04 14.09
CA ILE A 444 -16.86 -3.26 13.51
C ILE A 444 -17.10 -4.44 14.47
N GLY A 445 -17.50 -5.59 13.91
CA GLY A 445 -17.95 -6.75 14.68
C GLY A 445 -19.45 -6.77 15.05
N LYS A 446 -20.11 -5.60 15.20
CA LYS A 446 -21.52 -5.53 15.67
C LYS A 446 -22.52 -6.29 14.78
N TYR A 447 -22.25 -6.34 13.48
CA TYR A 447 -23.12 -6.97 12.50
C TYR A 447 -22.49 -8.21 11.86
N MET A 448 -21.34 -8.67 12.37
CA MET A 448 -20.67 -9.88 11.87
C MET A 448 -21.29 -11.12 12.51
N THR A 449 -21.32 -12.21 11.75
CA THR A 449 -21.51 -13.54 12.32
C THR A 449 -20.21 -14.07 12.93
N VAL A 450 -20.30 -15.10 13.78
CA VAL A 450 -19.12 -15.80 14.34
C VAL A 450 -18.17 -16.30 13.24
N GLY A 451 -18.71 -16.84 12.14
CA GLY A 451 -17.92 -17.30 11.00
C GLY A 451 -17.19 -16.16 10.26
N GLU A 452 -17.86 -15.03 10.03
CA GLU A 452 -17.25 -13.85 9.41
C GLU A 452 -16.15 -13.25 10.30
N ALA A 453 -16.40 -13.18 11.60
CA ALA A 453 -15.47 -12.66 12.59
C ALA A 453 -14.22 -13.54 12.72
N HIS A 454 -14.38 -14.86 12.75
CA HIS A 454 -13.26 -15.81 12.75
C HIS A 454 -12.31 -15.55 11.57
N LYS A 455 -12.88 -15.45 10.35
CA LYS A 455 -12.09 -15.19 9.14
C LYS A 455 -11.39 -13.83 9.21
N TYR A 456 -12.11 -12.78 9.60
CA TYR A 456 -11.54 -11.43 9.72
C TYR A 456 -10.38 -11.37 10.71
N ALA A 457 -10.52 -12.00 11.89
CA ALA A 457 -9.48 -12.06 12.90
C ALA A 457 -8.25 -12.82 12.41
N HIS A 458 -8.45 -13.98 11.77
CA HIS A 458 -7.37 -14.77 11.19
C HIS A 458 -6.59 -13.99 10.13
N ASP A 459 -7.28 -13.39 9.15
CA ASP A 459 -6.66 -12.63 8.06
C ASP A 459 -5.88 -11.41 8.61
N ALA A 460 -6.42 -10.71 9.61
CA ALA A 460 -5.78 -9.57 10.24
C ALA A 460 -4.48 -9.94 10.97
N VAL A 461 -4.48 -11.03 11.74
CA VAL A 461 -3.30 -11.50 12.47
C VAL A 461 -2.22 -11.98 11.50
N THR A 462 -2.60 -12.76 10.48
CA THR A 462 -1.67 -13.23 9.45
C THR A 462 -0.99 -12.06 8.75
N ARG A 463 -1.76 -11.08 8.27
CA ARG A 463 -1.23 -9.90 7.59
C ARG A 463 -0.31 -9.07 8.50
N PHE A 464 -0.68 -8.88 9.77
CA PHE A 464 0.13 -8.17 10.75
C PHE A 464 1.49 -8.86 10.99
N LEU A 465 1.49 -10.18 11.20
CA LEU A 465 2.71 -10.95 11.46
C LEU A 465 3.60 -11.04 10.21
N GLU A 466 3.03 -11.21 9.02
CA GLU A 466 3.78 -11.23 7.75
C GLU A 466 4.43 -9.88 7.47
N ALA A 467 3.70 -8.77 7.63
CA ALA A 467 4.23 -7.42 7.47
C ALA A 467 5.38 -7.16 8.47
N GLY A 468 5.23 -7.58 9.72
CA GLY A 468 6.29 -7.50 10.72
C GLY A 468 7.53 -8.32 10.33
N ARG A 469 7.37 -9.57 9.87
CA ARG A 469 8.49 -10.41 9.41
C ARG A 469 9.20 -9.79 8.20
N ALA A 470 8.46 -9.22 7.26
CA ALA A 470 9.01 -8.53 6.10
C ALA A 470 9.81 -7.28 6.50
N ALA A 471 9.28 -6.47 7.43
CA ALA A 471 9.96 -5.29 7.95
C ALA A 471 11.26 -5.64 8.71
N LEU A 472 11.25 -6.71 9.53
CA LEU A 472 12.46 -7.23 10.16
C LEU A 472 13.52 -7.62 9.12
N LYS A 473 13.12 -8.35 8.08
CA LYS A 473 14.03 -8.76 7.00
C LYS A 473 14.60 -7.56 6.22
N ALA A 474 13.87 -6.46 6.16
CA ALA A 474 14.30 -5.21 5.54
C ALA A 474 15.19 -4.33 6.45
N GLY A 475 15.49 -4.76 7.68
CA GLY A 475 16.34 -4.01 8.61
C GLY A 475 15.63 -2.86 9.34
N ALA A 476 14.30 -2.93 9.47
CA ALA A 476 13.54 -1.94 10.24
C ALA A 476 13.89 -1.98 11.75
N ASN A 477 13.68 -0.86 12.44
CA ASN A 477 13.94 -0.75 13.88
C ASN A 477 13.09 -1.75 14.68
N GLU A 478 13.73 -2.70 15.35
CA GLU A 478 13.08 -3.77 16.10
C GLU A 478 12.21 -3.27 17.28
N SER A 479 12.47 -2.07 17.79
CA SER A 479 11.65 -1.45 18.85
C SER A 479 10.42 -0.71 18.34
N ALA A 480 10.27 -0.57 17.01
CA ALA A 480 9.12 0.11 16.42
C ALA A 480 7.83 -0.70 16.64
N ILE A 481 6.72 0.00 16.86
CA ILE A 481 5.39 -0.60 16.86
C ILE A 481 4.98 -0.86 15.42
N VAL A 482 4.53 -2.08 15.12
CA VAL A 482 4.00 -2.42 13.80
C VAL A 482 2.68 -1.65 13.60
N THR A 483 2.64 -0.82 12.56
CA THR A 483 1.46 -0.03 12.18
C THR A 483 1.05 -0.38 10.76
N MET A 484 -0.23 -0.69 10.57
CA MET A 484 -0.76 -1.19 9.30
C MET A 484 -1.66 -0.14 8.66
N LYS A 485 -1.53 0.05 7.34
CA LYS A 485 -2.51 0.81 6.54
C LYS A 485 -3.69 -0.11 6.21
N SER A 486 -4.91 0.44 6.18
CA SER A 486 -6.11 -0.32 5.79
C SER A 486 -5.91 -0.98 4.41
N ALA A 487 -6.37 -2.23 4.28
CA ALA A 487 -6.25 -3.00 3.05
C ALA A 487 -6.97 -2.33 1.86
N LEU A 488 -8.08 -1.64 2.12
CA LEU A 488 -8.84 -0.90 1.11
C LEU A 488 -8.01 0.21 0.45
N ILE A 489 -7.29 0.99 1.26
CA ILE A 489 -6.45 2.10 0.79
C ILE A 489 -5.29 1.58 -0.07
N SER A 490 -4.68 0.45 0.31
CA SER A 490 -3.60 -0.15 -0.48
C SER A 490 -4.08 -0.68 -1.84
N TRP A 491 -5.31 -1.22 -1.91
CA TRP A 491 -5.88 -1.70 -3.17
C TRP A 491 -6.16 -0.56 -4.16
N GLU A 492 -6.79 0.52 -3.69
CA GLU A 492 -7.10 1.69 -4.53
C GLU A 492 -5.83 2.32 -5.12
N THR A 493 -4.78 2.44 -4.30
CA THR A 493 -3.46 2.93 -4.75
C THR A 493 -2.88 2.03 -5.85
N SER A 494 -2.89 0.71 -5.65
CA SER A 494 -2.35 -0.25 -6.61
C SER A 494 -3.11 -0.25 -7.95
N VAL A 495 -4.44 -0.13 -7.91
CA VAL A 495 -5.27 -0.01 -9.13
C VAL A 495 -4.97 1.30 -9.86
N THR A 496 -4.84 2.40 -9.13
CA THR A 496 -4.51 3.73 -9.68
C THR A 496 -3.19 3.71 -10.43
N ASP A 497 -2.14 3.18 -9.79
CA ASP A 497 -0.81 3.09 -10.38
C ASP A 497 -0.82 2.19 -11.63
N SER A 498 -1.55 1.07 -11.58
CA SER A 498 -1.66 0.14 -12.71
C SER A 498 -2.35 0.77 -13.93
N ILE A 499 -3.44 1.52 -13.73
CA ILE A 499 -4.15 2.22 -14.81
C ILE A 499 -3.25 3.30 -15.44
N ASN A 500 -2.56 4.07 -14.61
CA ASN A 500 -1.64 5.11 -15.09
C ASN A 500 -0.47 4.52 -15.88
N ALA A 501 0.11 3.41 -15.41
CA ALA A 501 1.18 2.71 -16.12
C ALA A 501 0.73 2.19 -17.50
N ILE A 502 -0.46 1.59 -17.58
CA ILE A 502 -1.03 1.11 -18.85
C ILE A 502 -1.27 2.27 -19.81
N TYR A 503 -1.84 3.36 -19.33
CA TYR A 503 -2.08 4.57 -20.14
C TYR A 503 -0.78 5.13 -20.74
N LEU A 504 0.26 5.24 -19.91
CA LEU A 504 1.55 5.79 -20.34
C LEU A 504 2.27 4.85 -21.32
N LEU A 505 2.27 3.54 -21.07
CA LEU A 505 2.84 2.55 -21.98
C LEU A 505 2.13 2.53 -23.33
N PHE A 506 0.79 2.56 -23.32
CA PHE A 506 0.02 2.64 -24.56
C PHE A 506 0.37 3.91 -25.35
N SER A 507 0.47 5.04 -24.67
CA SER A 507 0.92 6.30 -25.29
C SER A 507 2.33 6.19 -25.85
N ALA A 508 3.27 5.56 -25.13
CA ALA A 508 4.63 5.32 -25.60
C ALA A 508 4.67 4.46 -26.87
N TYR A 509 3.82 3.43 -26.98
CA TYR A 509 3.72 2.59 -28.17
C TYR A 509 3.20 3.37 -29.38
N LEU A 510 2.24 4.26 -29.17
CA LEU A 510 1.75 5.16 -30.22
C LEU A 510 2.84 6.14 -30.68
N VAL A 511 3.58 6.74 -29.75
CA VAL A 511 4.71 7.62 -30.11
C VAL A 511 5.80 6.84 -30.85
N PHE A 512 6.15 5.64 -30.42
CA PHE A 512 7.12 4.81 -31.13
C PHE A 512 6.64 4.43 -32.54
N MET A 513 5.32 4.25 -32.75
CA MET A 513 4.74 4.04 -34.07
C MET A 513 4.99 5.23 -35.03
N MET A 514 5.24 6.43 -34.51
CA MET A 514 5.67 7.57 -35.33
C MET A 514 6.98 7.28 -36.06
N GLN A 515 7.86 6.41 -35.53
CA GLN A 515 9.08 5.99 -36.22
C GLN A 515 8.78 5.24 -37.52
N LEU A 516 7.72 4.43 -37.55
CA LEU A 516 7.23 3.81 -38.78
C LEU A 516 6.68 4.87 -39.74
N GLY A 517 5.95 5.85 -39.20
CA GLY A 517 5.45 6.99 -39.95
C GLY A 517 6.56 7.81 -40.62
N PHE A 518 7.60 8.17 -39.88
CA PHE A 518 8.80 8.82 -40.39
C PHE A 518 9.49 7.97 -41.44
N ALA A 519 9.72 6.67 -41.19
CA ALA A 519 10.36 5.80 -42.17
C ALA A 519 9.62 5.79 -43.52
N MET A 520 8.30 5.66 -43.51
CA MET A 520 7.48 5.70 -44.74
C MET A 520 7.46 7.08 -45.39
N LEU A 521 7.25 8.14 -44.60
CA LEU A 521 7.20 9.50 -45.11
C LEU A 521 8.53 9.92 -45.73
N CYS A 522 9.63 9.64 -45.04
CA CYS A 522 10.97 9.97 -45.50
C CYS A 522 11.35 9.15 -46.74
N ALA A 523 11.06 7.85 -46.76
CA ALA A 523 11.26 7.02 -47.95
C ALA A 523 10.50 7.60 -49.15
N GLY A 524 9.20 7.85 -49.02
CA GLY A 524 8.38 8.39 -50.12
C GLY A 524 8.84 9.76 -50.63
N SER A 525 9.42 10.59 -49.76
CA SER A 525 9.84 11.97 -50.05
C SER A 525 11.21 12.07 -50.73
N VAL A 526 12.08 11.06 -50.62
CA VAL A 526 13.39 11.03 -51.30
C VAL A 526 13.32 10.34 -52.66
N ARG A 527 14.34 10.57 -53.50
CA ARG A 527 14.51 9.85 -54.78
C ARG A 527 14.72 8.35 -54.53
N ALA A 528 14.21 7.51 -55.44
CA ALA A 528 14.18 6.04 -55.29
C ALA A 528 15.55 5.41 -54.98
N LYS A 529 16.63 6.01 -55.53
CA LYS A 529 18.02 5.57 -55.35
C LYS A 529 18.59 5.79 -53.92
N ASN A 530 17.80 6.36 -53.02
CA ASN A 530 18.17 6.69 -51.64
C ASN A 530 17.14 6.17 -50.62
N ALA A 531 16.19 5.34 -51.05
CA ALA A 531 15.08 4.87 -50.22
C ALA A 531 15.57 3.89 -49.14
N MET A 532 16.50 3.00 -49.46
CA MET A 532 17.07 2.07 -48.48
C MET A 532 17.89 2.81 -47.43
N ASN A 533 18.69 3.79 -47.84
CA ASN A 533 19.47 4.60 -46.93
C ASN A 533 18.60 5.30 -45.89
N ILE A 534 17.52 5.98 -46.32
CA ILE A 534 16.68 6.74 -45.38
C ILE A 534 15.84 5.84 -44.46
N MET A 535 15.49 4.62 -44.91
CA MET A 535 14.86 3.63 -44.03
C MET A 535 15.84 3.10 -42.98
N LEU A 536 17.08 2.82 -43.37
CA LEU A 536 18.13 2.38 -42.45
C LEU A 536 18.41 3.44 -41.38
N THR A 537 18.51 4.70 -41.76
CA THR A 537 18.75 5.80 -40.83
C THR A 537 17.63 5.91 -39.78
N ASN A 538 16.37 5.71 -40.18
CA ASN A 538 15.25 5.66 -39.23
C ASN A 538 15.37 4.48 -38.23
N VAL A 539 15.78 3.30 -38.68
CA VAL A 539 16.03 2.18 -37.74
C VAL A 539 17.18 2.50 -36.80
N VAL A 540 18.22 3.15 -37.32
CA VAL A 540 19.41 3.55 -36.58
C VAL A 540 19.10 4.57 -35.48
N ASP A 541 18.22 5.54 -35.73
CA ASP A 541 17.78 6.46 -34.69
C ASP A 541 17.15 5.74 -33.49
N ALA A 542 16.35 4.71 -33.74
CA ALA A 542 15.76 3.95 -32.66
C ALA A 542 16.81 3.21 -31.83
N VAL A 543 17.79 2.54 -32.47
CA VAL A 543 18.77 1.71 -31.76
C VAL A 543 19.93 2.51 -31.16
N VAL A 544 20.42 3.55 -31.83
CA VAL A 544 21.46 4.44 -31.29
C VAL A 544 20.86 5.38 -30.26
N GLY A 545 19.66 5.89 -30.53
CA GLY A 545 18.90 6.71 -29.61
C GLY A 545 18.56 5.97 -28.31
N SER A 546 18.21 4.68 -28.37
CA SER A 546 17.94 3.91 -27.14
C SER A 546 19.17 3.76 -26.25
N LEU A 547 20.33 3.43 -26.83
CA LEU A 547 21.57 3.29 -26.08
C LEU A 547 22.06 4.63 -25.51
N SER A 548 22.07 5.68 -26.31
CA SER A 548 22.51 7.02 -25.88
C SER A 548 21.57 7.62 -24.82
N TYR A 549 20.26 7.46 -25.00
CA TYR A 549 19.27 7.97 -24.04
C TYR A 549 19.29 7.17 -22.74
N PHE A 550 19.48 5.84 -22.80
CA PHE A 550 19.69 5.00 -21.62
C PHE A 550 20.94 5.40 -20.83
N LEU A 551 22.09 5.53 -21.51
CA LEU A 551 23.36 5.80 -20.84
C LEU A 551 23.40 7.22 -20.25
N PHE A 552 22.92 8.22 -21.00
CA PHE A 552 23.10 9.64 -20.67
C PHE A 552 21.81 10.44 -20.73
N GLY A 553 20.98 10.25 -21.76
CA GLY A 553 19.90 11.18 -22.05
C GLY A 553 18.82 11.25 -20.97
N PHE A 554 18.39 10.12 -20.41
CA PHE A 554 17.41 10.13 -19.31
C PHE A 554 17.96 10.83 -18.06
N ALA A 555 19.25 10.63 -17.76
CA ALA A 555 19.91 11.25 -16.62
C ALA A 555 19.99 12.78 -16.79
N PHE A 556 20.40 13.26 -17.96
CA PHE A 556 20.46 14.69 -18.22
C PHE A 556 19.08 15.34 -18.27
N ALA A 557 18.06 14.63 -18.77
CA ALA A 557 16.68 15.14 -18.82
C ALA A 557 16.00 15.15 -17.45
N PHE A 558 16.05 14.05 -16.68
CA PHE A 558 15.21 13.82 -15.50
C PHE A 558 15.97 13.47 -14.21
N GLY A 559 17.30 13.48 -14.23
CA GLY A 559 18.18 13.17 -13.09
C GLY A 559 18.25 14.26 -12.01
N GLY A 560 17.10 14.73 -11.52
CA GLY A 560 16.99 15.76 -10.49
C GLY A 560 16.49 15.26 -9.14
N GLU A 561 17.37 15.20 -8.14
CA GLU A 561 16.98 15.15 -6.71
C GLU A 561 17.16 16.54 -6.07
N SER A 562 17.01 16.69 -4.75
CA SER A 562 17.04 17.98 -4.03
C SER A 562 18.29 18.83 -4.32
N ASP A 563 19.39 18.20 -4.72
CA ASP A 563 20.70 18.82 -4.90
C ASP A 563 21.02 19.09 -6.39
N SER A 564 20.07 18.87 -7.29
CA SER A 564 20.26 19.09 -8.74
C SER A 564 20.17 20.57 -9.14
N ASN A 565 20.93 20.96 -10.16
CA ASN A 565 20.89 22.31 -10.69
C ASN A 565 19.76 22.47 -11.73
N PRO A 566 19.18 23.66 -11.91
CA PRO A 566 18.06 23.86 -12.84
C PRO A 566 18.37 23.71 -14.34
N PHE A 567 19.63 23.56 -14.71
CA PHE A 567 20.10 23.57 -16.10
C PHE A 567 20.28 22.16 -16.68
N ILE A 568 20.73 21.18 -15.90
CA ILE A 568 20.95 19.80 -16.36
C ILE A 568 20.86 18.80 -15.19
N GLY A 569 20.26 17.63 -15.45
CA GLY A 569 20.20 16.53 -14.49
C GLY A 569 21.54 15.82 -14.30
N THR A 570 21.74 15.20 -13.13
CA THR A 570 23.02 14.58 -12.73
C THR A 570 22.86 13.21 -12.07
N HIS A 571 21.65 12.64 -12.05
CA HIS A 571 21.32 11.36 -11.44
C HIS A 571 20.69 10.41 -12.47
N TYR A 572 20.52 9.12 -12.11
CA TYR A 572 19.87 8.10 -12.95
C TYR A 572 20.62 7.70 -14.25
N PHE A 573 21.94 7.91 -14.31
CA PHE A 573 22.78 7.36 -15.40
C PHE A 573 22.57 5.86 -15.52
N ALA A 574 22.35 5.37 -16.75
CA ALA A 574 22.03 3.97 -17.02
C ALA A 574 20.85 3.43 -16.18
N LEU A 575 19.86 4.28 -15.88
CA LEU A 575 18.68 3.98 -15.05
C LEU A 575 19.00 3.48 -13.64
N ASN A 576 20.19 3.81 -13.11
CA ASN A 576 20.52 3.47 -11.72
C ASN A 576 19.49 4.09 -10.75
N ASN A 577 19.03 3.33 -9.77
CA ASN A 577 17.98 3.72 -8.80
C ASN A 577 16.58 3.98 -9.40
N ILE A 578 16.26 3.36 -10.55
CA ILE A 578 14.89 3.27 -11.09
C ILE A 578 14.37 1.84 -10.89
N PRO A 579 13.13 1.62 -10.39
CA PRO A 579 12.09 2.62 -10.12
C PRO A 579 12.37 3.51 -8.89
N SER A 580 11.87 4.74 -8.92
CA SER A 580 11.92 5.72 -7.83
C SER A 580 10.52 6.25 -7.49
N ASN A 581 10.41 7.13 -6.50
CA ASN A 581 9.12 7.77 -6.16
C ASN A 581 8.54 8.64 -7.29
N SER A 582 9.38 9.13 -8.20
CA SER A 582 8.98 10.06 -9.27
C SER A 582 8.91 9.40 -10.65
N TYR A 583 9.71 8.36 -10.89
CA TYR A 583 9.89 7.77 -12.21
C TYR A 583 9.92 6.24 -12.19
N ASP A 584 9.30 5.65 -13.21
CA ASP A 584 9.28 4.20 -13.47
C ASP A 584 9.72 3.92 -14.92
N TYR A 585 9.96 2.66 -15.28
CA TYR A 585 10.42 2.25 -16.61
C TYR A 585 9.45 2.64 -17.73
N SER A 586 8.15 2.75 -17.44
CA SER A 586 7.14 3.24 -18.39
C SER A 586 7.42 4.68 -18.83
N PHE A 587 7.86 5.54 -17.91
CA PHE A 587 8.23 6.92 -18.20
C PHE A 587 9.51 7.03 -19.02
N PHE A 588 10.52 6.19 -18.73
CA PHE A 588 11.71 6.10 -19.58
C PHE A 588 11.36 5.76 -21.02
N LEU A 589 10.53 4.72 -21.23
CA LEU A 589 10.14 4.29 -22.57
C LEU A 589 9.40 5.40 -23.32
N TYR A 590 8.48 6.09 -22.63
CA TYR A 590 7.75 7.23 -23.19
C TYR A 590 8.71 8.33 -23.64
N GLN A 591 9.62 8.78 -22.78
CA GLN A 591 10.53 9.89 -23.07
C GLN A 591 11.62 9.54 -24.10
N TRP A 592 12.06 8.28 -24.14
CA TRP A 592 12.93 7.78 -25.20
C TRP A 592 12.28 7.92 -26.58
N ALA A 593 10.99 7.62 -26.69
CA ALA A 593 10.27 7.72 -27.96
C ALA A 593 10.23 9.17 -28.49
N PHE A 594 10.19 10.17 -27.60
CA PHE A 594 10.31 11.58 -27.98
C PHE A 594 11.74 11.92 -28.44
N ALA A 595 12.76 11.43 -27.71
CA ALA A 595 14.16 11.69 -28.04
C ALA A 595 14.50 11.21 -29.47
N ILE A 596 14.07 10.02 -29.85
CA ILE A 596 14.34 9.48 -31.19
C ILE A 596 13.57 10.22 -32.30
N ALA A 597 12.41 10.80 -32.00
CA ALA A 597 11.68 11.63 -32.94
C ALA A 597 12.50 12.88 -33.32
N VAL A 598 13.24 13.47 -32.36
CA VAL A 598 14.14 14.62 -32.62
C VAL A 598 15.27 14.25 -33.59
N ALA A 599 15.84 13.06 -33.44
CA ALA A 599 16.85 12.55 -34.37
C ALA A 599 16.26 12.31 -35.77
N GLY A 600 15.05 11.73 -35.85
CA GLY A 600 14.31 11.50 -37.09
C GLY A 600 13.96 12.79 -37.85
N ILE A 601 13.67 13.88 -37.13
CA ILE A 601 13.46 15.20 -37.75
C ILE A 601 14.76 15.70 -38.41
N THR A 602 15.87 15.61 -37.68
CA THR A 602 17.18 16.08 -38.16
C THR A 602 17.65 15.30 -39.38
N SER A 603 17.40 13.98 -39.40
CA SER A 603 17.77 13.12 -40.53
C SER A 603 17.06 13.46 -41.83
N GLY A 604 15.79 13.91 -41.75
CA GLY A 604 15.03 14.39 -42.89
C GLY A 604 15.72 15.55 -43.63
N SER A 605 16.22 16.54 -42.89
CA SER A 605 16.88 17.73 -43.47
C SER A 605 18.16 17.43 -44.24
N ILE A 606 18.87 16.37 -43.84
CA ILE A 606 20.19 16.02 -44.39
C ILE A 606 20.17 14.77 -45.28
N ALA A 607 18.97 14.30 -45.64
CA ALA A 607 18.79 13.11 -46.46
C ALA A 607 19.48 13.18 -47.84
N GLU A 608 19.79 12.01 -48.40
CA GLU A 608 20.37 11.78 -49.74
C GLU A 608 21.86 12.10 -49.95
N ARG A 609 22.51 12.89 -49.08
CA ARG A 609 23.92 13.29 -49.29
C ARG A 609 24.82 13.16 -48.05
N THR A 610 24.25 12.87 -46.89
CA THR A 610 25.03 12.68 -45.66
C THR A 610 25.63 11.29 -45.58
N GLN A 611 26.87 11.21 -45.11
CA GLN A 611 27.53 9.94 -44.81
C GLN A 611 26.89 9.26 -43.61
N PHE A 612 26.78 7.94 -43.68
CA PHE A 612 26.21 7.13 -42.59
C PHE A 612 27.00 7.24 -41.27
N SER A 613 28.31 7.50 -41.31
CA SER A 613 29.12 7.71 -40.10
C SER A 613 28.76 9.01 -39.36
N ALA A 614 28.59 10.12 -40.09
CA ALA A 614 28.10 11.37 -39.51
C ALA A 614 26.71 11.20 -38.90
N TYR A 615 25.88 10.34 -39.49
CA TYR A 615 24.58 9.97 -38.96
C TYR A 615 24.63 9.45 -37.53
N LEU A 616 25.45 8.42 -37.31
CA LEU A 616 25.62 7.79 -35.99
C LEU A 616 26.11 8.79 -34.94
N VAL A 617 27.04 9.67 -35.33
CA VAL A 617 27.64 10.65 -34.42
C VAL A 617 26.63 11.71 -34.00
N PHE A 618 25.92 12.33 -34.95
CA PHE A 618 24.95 13.36 -34.59
C PHE A 618 23.76 12.77 -33.83
N SER A 619 23.25 11.59 -34.24
CA SER A 619 22.10 10.94 -33.60
C SER A 619 22.43 10.67 -32.14
N PHE A 620 23.58 10.02 -31.86
CA PHE A 620 24.04 9.74 -30.50
C PHE A 620 24.21 11.01 -29.64
N PHE A 621 24.79 12.08 -30.19
CA PHE A 621 25.02 13.32 -29.45
C PHE A 621 23.73 14.10 -29.20
N LEU A 622 22.83 14.11 -30.19
CA LEU A 622 21.55 14.81 -30.11
C LEU A 622 20.65 14.16 -29.06
N THR A 623 20.45 12.85 -29.11
CA THR A 623 19.61 12.11 -28.15
C THR A 623 20.27 11.92 -26.80
N GLY A 624 21.61 11.84 -26.74
CA GLY A 624 22.35 11.64 -25.51
C GLY A 624 22.64 12.91 -24.72
N PHE A 625 22.66 14.10 -25.34
CA PHE A 625 23.07 15.34 -24.68
C PHE A 625 22.25 16.58 -25.07
N VAL A 626 22.16 16.94 -26.36
CA VAL A 626 21.57 18.24 -26.77
C VAL A 626 20.08 18.33 -26.44
N TYR A 627 19.29 17.33 -26.86
CA TYR A 627 17.86 17.26 -26.58
C TYR A 627 17.57 17.10 -25.07
N PRO A 628 18.22 16.16 -24.35
CA PRO A 628 18.00 15.99 -22.91
C PRO A 628 18.14 17.26 -22.08
N VAL A 629 19.11 18.12 -22.40
CA VAL A 629 19.30 19.38 -21.67
C VAL A 629 18.10 20.32 -21.87
N VAL A 630 17.55 20.40 -23.09
CA VAL A 630 16.34 21.19 -23.35
C VAL A 630 15.12 20.59 -22.66
N ALA A 631 14.97 19.26 -22.72
CA ALA A 631 13.92 18.54 -21.99
C ALA A 631 14.03 18.79 -20.47
N HIS A 632 15.24 18.87 -19.92
CA HIS A 632 15.45 19.22 -18.52
C HIS A 632 14.89 20.60 -18.18
N TRP A 633 15.18 21.61 -19.01
CA TRP A 633 14.73 22.97 -18.74
C TRP A 633 13.22 23.08 -18.60
N VAL A 634 12.47 22.36 -19.44
CA VAL A 634 11.04 22.55 -19.59
C VAL A 634 10.22 21.47 -18.86
N TRP A 635 10.68 20.22 -18.83
CA TRP A 635 9.90 19.07 -18.34
C TRP A 635 10.40 18.45 -17.03
N SER A 636 11.66 18.69 -16.63
CA SER A 636 12.13 18.28 -15.30
C SER A 636 11.50 19.13 -14.22
N SER A 637 11.12 18.53 -13.09
CA SER A 637 10.62 19.26 -11.90
C SER A 637 11.56 20.38 -11.41
N ASN A 638 12.86 20.25 -11.70
CA ASN A 638 13.90 21.19 -11.30
C ASN A 638 14.25 22.18 -12.41
N GLY A 639 13.71 22.03 -13.62
CA GLY A 639 14.02 22.83 -14.79
C GLY A 639 13.69 24.31 -14.60
N TRP A 640 14.56 25.19 -15.09
CA TRP A 640 14.40 26.64 -14.95
C TRP A 640 13.28 27.25 -15.80
N LEU A 641 12.82 26.56 -16.86
CA LEU A 641 11.65 26.94 -17.66
C LEU A 641 10.38 26.19 -17.25
N ASN A 642 10.47 25.20 -16.36
CA ASN A 642 9.37 24.31 -16.06
C ASN A 642 8.17 25.09 -15.47
N PRO A 643 6.96 24.95 -16.06
CA PRO A 643 5.77 25.67 -15.62
C PRO A 643 5.21 25.15 -14.29
N GLY A 644 5.55 23.95 -13.85
CA GLY A 644 5.27 23.41 -12.51
C GLY A 644 6.33 23.71 -11.45
N SER A 645 7.41 24.43 -11.78
CA SER A 645 8.48 24.77 -10.82
C SER A 645 7.99 25.71 -9.70
N THR A 646 8.64 25.66 -8.54
CA THR A 646 8.42 26.61 -7.44
C THR A 646 8.94 28.01 -7.76
N SER A 647 9.89 28.13 -8.70
CA SER A 647 10.50 29.39 -9.12
C SER A 647 10.21 29.65 -10.61
N LEU A 648 9.04 30.22 -10.89
CA LEU A 648 8.54 30.41 -12.25
C LEU A 648 9.17 31.60 -12.96
N LEU A 649 9.70 31.38 -14.17
CA LEU A 649 10.11 32.47 -15.06
C LEU A 649 8.91 33.36 -15.40
N PHE A 650 9.04 34.66 -15.12
CA PHE A 650 7.97 35.67 -15.29
C PHE A 650 6.64 35.30 -14.62
N GLY A 651 6.68 34.52 -13.54
CA GLY A 651 5.49 34.06 -12.82
C GLY A 651 4.65 33.01 -13.55
N SER A 652 5.10 32.52 -14.71
CA SER A 652 4.40 31.53 -15.53
C SER A 652 5.19 30.24 -15.72
N GLY A 653 6.49 30.36 -16.04
CA GLY A 653 7.23 29.31 -16.74
C GLY A 653 6.77 29.17 -18.20
N SER A 654 7.46 28.33 -18.98
CA SER A 654 7.12 28.10 -20.37
C SER A 654 6.18 26.91 -20.52
N ILE A 655 5.14 27.05 -21.35
CA ILE A 655 4.18 25.98 -21.59
C ILE A 655 4.52 25.32 -22.93
N ASP A 656 5.31 24.26 -22.87
CA ASP A 656 5.51 23.35 -23.98
C ASP A 656 5.02 21.96 -23.59
N PHE A 657 3.71 21.74 -23.72
CA PHE A 657 3.05 20.56 -23.14
C PHE A 657 3.58 19.23 -23.68
N ALA A 658 3.77 19.13 -25.00
CA ALA A 658 4.26 17.92 -25.65
C ALA A 658 5.50 18.15 -26.54
N GLY A 659 6.01 19.39 -26.73
CA GLY A 659 7.28 19.60 -27.43
C GLY A 659 7.24 20.32 -28.79
N SER A 660 6.48 21.41 -28.97
CA SER A 660 6.70 22.29 -30.14
C SER A 660 8.10 22.89 -30.13
N GLY A 661 8.61 23.23 -28.95
CA GLY A 661 9.98 23.64 -28.70
C GLY A 661 10.91 22.45 -28.52
N VAL A 662 10.69 21.71 -27.44
CA VAL A 662 11.59 20.67 -26.92
C VAL A 662 11.88 19.58 -27.96
N VAL A 663 10.90 19.19 -28.78
CA VAL A 663 11.08 18.18 -29.84
C VAL A 663 11.27 18.84 -31.20
N HIS A 664 10.27 19.59 -31.65
CA HIS A 664 10.20 20.02 -33.04
C HIS A 664 11.16 21.17 -33.35
N LEU A 665 11.22 22.21 -32.52
CA LEU A 665 12.19 23.29 -32.72
C LEU A 665 13.63 22.78 -32.56
N VAL A 666 13.91 21.93 -31.57
CA VAL A 666 15.24 21.32 -31.41
C VAL A 666 15.66 20.54 -32.66
N GLY A 667 14.83 19.60 -33.12
CA GLY A 667 15.13 18.79 -34.31
C GLY A 667 15.24 19.64 -35.58
N GLY A 668 14.33 20.61 -35.75
CA GLY A 668 14.31 21.49 -36.92
C GLY A 668 15.55 22.38 -37.02
N ILE A 669 16.06 22.90 -35.89
CA ILE A 669 17.25 23.75 -35.88
C ILE A 669 18.54 22.94 -35.99
N ALA A 670 18.58 21.72 -35.44
CA ALA A 670 19.66 20.77 -35.69
C ALA A 670 19.73 20.43 -37.20
N GLY A 671 18.59 20.11 -37.81
CA GLY A 671 18.47 19.86 -39.26
C GLY A 671 18.84 21.07 -40.11
N LEU A 672 18.48 22.28 -39.66
CA LEU A 672 18.86 23.54 -40.30
C LEU A 672 20.38 23.67 -40.43
N TRP A 673 21.12 23.51 -39.33
CA TRP A 673 22.58 23.58 -39.34
C TRP A 673 23.21 22.46 -40.16
N GLY A 674 22.70 21.24 -40.05
CA GLY A 674 23.18 20.10 -40.84
C GLY A 674 23.09 20.39 -42.34
N ALA A 675 21.91 20.75 -42.83
CA ALA A 675 21.68 21.02 -44.24
C ALA A 675 22.39 22.28 -44.75
N LEU A 676 22.51 23.31 -43.92
CA LEU A 676 23.20 24.55 -44.28
C LEU A 676 24.71 24.33 -44.48
N ILE A 677 25.35 23.58 -43.57
CA ILE A 677 26.80 23.29 -43.62
C ILE A 677 27.11 22.24 -44.69
N GLU A 678 26.24 21.25 -44.86
CA GLU A 678 26.38 20.24 -45.90
C GLU A 678 26.19 20.80 -47.31
N GLY A 679 25.29 21.78 -47.45
CA GLY A 679 24.94 22.42 -48.71
C GLY A 679 23.92 21.62 -49.54
N PRO A 680 23.47 22.19 -50.67
CA PRO A 680 22.36 21.64 -51.44
C PRO A 680 22.71 20.37 -52.21
N ARG A 681 21.71 19.52 -52.47
CA ARG A 681 21.86 18.32 -53.31
C ARG A 681 22.29 18.70 -54.73
N VAL A 682 23.13 17.87 -55.34
CA VAL A 682 23.59 18.05 -56.72
C VAL A 682 22.39 18.09 -57.67
N GLY A 683 22.30 19.17 -58.44
CA GLY A 683 21.21 19.42 -59.39
C GLY A 683 19.95 20.04 -58.78
N ARG A 684 19.94 20.38 -57.49
CA ARG A 684 18.77 21.02 -56.84
C ARG A 684 18.53 22.43 -57.36
N PHE A 685 19.60 23.14 -57.68
CA PHE A 685 19.61 24.46 -58.28
C PHE A 685 20.41 24.43 -59.57
N ASP A 686 19.93 25.09 -60.62
CA ASP A 686 20.64 25.19 -61.89
C ASP A 686 21.81 26.20 -61.82
N ALA A 687 22.54 26.36 -62.93
CA ALA A 687 23.69 27.28 -62.99
C ALA A 687 23.33 28.75 -62.75
N PHE A 688 22.04 29.13 -62.87
CA PHE A 688 21.52 30.46 -62.58
C PHE A 688 20.91 30.55 -61.17
N GLY A 689 21.01 29.48 -60.38
CA GLY A 689 20.48 29.43 -59.04
C GLY A 689 18.98 29.19 -58.96
N LYS A 690 18.32 28.82 -60.07
CA LYS A 690 16.88 28.57 -60.11
C LYS A 690 16.58 27.17 -59.54
N PRO A 691 15.50 27.02 -58.74
CA PRO A 691 15.12 25.72 -58.20
C PRO A 691 14.71 24.72 -59.29
N VAL A 692 15.27 23.50 -59.20
CA VAL A 692 14.88 22.33 -59.99
C VAL A 692 14.12 21.36 -59.09
N GLN A 693 12.94 20.89 -59.52
CA GLN A 693 12.11 20.00 -58.71
C GLN A 693 12.75 18.61 -58.61
N MET A 694 12.98 18.16 -57.38
CA MET A 694 13.40 16.78 -57.07
C MET A 694 12.22 16.05 -56.45
N ARG A 695 11.46 15.32 -57.28
CA ARG A 695 10.29 14.58 -56.79
C ARG A 695 10.71 13.36 -55.98
N GLY A 696 10.05 13.16 -54.84
CA GLY A 696 10.06 11.90 -54.12
C GLY A 696 9.49 10.77 -54.97
N HIS A 697 9.90 9.54 -54.69
CA HIS A 697 9.57 8.41 -55.55
C HIS A 697 8.21 7.77 -55.27
N SER A 698 7.56 8.05 -54.13
CA SER A 698 6.27 7.43 -53.78
C SER A 698 5.38 8.33 -52.91
N ALA A 699 4.34 8.92 -53.53
CA ALA A 699 3.32 9.66 -52.81
C ALA A 699 2.50 8.77 -51.86
N THR A 700 2.30 7.49 -52.20
CA THR A 700 1.59 6.52 -51.36
C THR A 700 2.29 6.35 -50.01
N LEU A 701 3.62 6.22 -50.01
CA LEU A 701 4.38 6.10 -48.76
C LEU A 701 4.32 7.38 -47.93
N VAL A 702 4.32 8.57 -48.56
CA VAL A 702 4.13 9.84 -47.84
C VAL A 702 2.76 9.92 -47.17
N VAL A 703 1.70 9.53 -47.87
CA VAL A 703 0.34 9.52 -47.31
C VAL A 703 0.21 8.53 -46.16
N LEU A 704 0.70 7.29 -46.33
CA LEU A 704 0.69 6.28 -45.27
C LEU A 704 1.51 6.73 -44.04
N GLY A 705 2.69 7.29 -44.28
CA GLY A 705 3.53 7.85 -43.24
C GLY A 705 2.84 8.98 -42.48
N THR A 706 2.15 9.89 -43.19
CA THR A 706 1.39 10.99 -42.58
C THR A 706 0.27 10.49 -41.67
N PHE A 707 -0.50 9.48 -42.08
CA PHE A 707 -1.56 8.92 -41.24
C PHE A 707 -1.02 8.16 -40.03
N LEU A 708 0.11 7.46 -40.16
CA LEU A 708 0.77 6.82 -39.02
C LEU A 708 1.33 7.85 -38.04
N LEU A 709 1.88 8.96 -38.53
CA LEU A 709 2.29 10.09 -37.70
C LEU A 709 1.09 10.70 -36.98
N TRP A 710 -0.04 10.94 -37.67
CA TRP A 710 -1.28 11.40 -37.03
C TRP A 710 -1.70 10.44 -35.92
N PHE A 711 -1.78 9.14 -36.20
CA PHE A 711 -2.14 8.14 -35.21
C PHE A 711 -1.20 8.16 -33.99
N GLY A 712 0.11 8.25 -34.23
CA GLY A 712 1.10 8.38 -33.16
C GLY A 712 1.01 9.68 -32.37
N TRP A 713 0.53 10.78 -32.99
CA TRP A 713 0.30 12.06 -32.33
C TRP A 713 -0.77 11.99 -31.22
N PHE A 714 -1.65 10.97 -31.23
CA PHE A 714 -2.56 10.70 -30.12
C PHE A 714 -1.86 10.10 -28.89
N GLY A 715 -0.71 9.45 -29.08
CA GLY A 715 0.20 9.11 -27.99
C GLY A 715 1.07 10.30 -27.58
N PHE A 716 1.43 11.16 -28.54
CA PHE A 716 2.34 12.28 -28.33
C PHE A 716 1.70 13.42 -27.54
N ASN A 717 0.56 13.92 -28.00
CA ASN A 717 -0.11 15.07 -27.38
C ASN A 717 -0.93 14.62 -26.15
N PRO A 718 -2.02 13.84 -26.28
CA PRO A 718 -2.76 13.36 -25.11
C PRO A 718 -1.91 12.60 -24.08
N GLY A 719 -0.98 11.75 -24.53
CA GLY A 719 -0.11 10.97 -23.63
C GLY A 719 0.76 11.82 -22.70
N SER A 720 1.03 13.09 -23.06
CA SER A 720 1.89 13.99 -22.28
C SER A 720 1.29 14.44 -20.96
N PHE A 721 0.03 14.08 -20.67
CA PHE A 721 -0.51 14.12 -19.31
C PHE A 721 0.19 13.15 -18.35
N ASN A 722 0.86 12.11 -18.86
CA ASN A 722 1.53 11.01 -18.15
C ASN A 722 0.64 10.12 -17.27
N LYS A 723 -0.44 10.67 -16.70
CA LYS A 723 -1.39 10.02 -15.80
C LYS A 723 -2.82 10.40 -16.19
N ILE A 724 -3.69 9.40 -16.24
CA ILE A 724 -5.11 9.58 -16.55
C ILE A 724 -5.97 9.56 -15.29
N LEU A 725 -5.59 8.78 -14.28
CA LEU A 725 -6.25 8.74 -12.96
C LEU A 725 -5.43 9.59 -11.99
N VAL A 726 -5.95 10.77 -11.67
CA VAL A 726 -5.34 11.72 -10.73
C VAL A 726 -6.41 12.15 -9.73
N SER A 727 -6.08 12.13 -8.45
CA SER A 727 -7.00 12.57 -7.39
C SER A 727 -7.10 14.09 -7.39
N TYR A 728 -8.33 14.60 -7.45
CA TYR A 728 -8.61 16.03 -7.26
C TYR A 728 -9.04 16.26 -5.81
N PRO A 729 -8.40 17.19 -5.07
CA PRO A 729 -8.87 17.67 -3.79
C PRO A 729 -10.34 18.11 -3.86
N ASP A 730 -11.11 17.72 -2.84
CA ASP A 730 -12.52 18.13 -2.64
C ASP A 730 -13.50 17.75 -3.76
N SER A 731 -13.18 16.75 -4.59
CA SER A 731 -14.11 16.20 -5.59
C SER A 731 -14.13 14.67 -5.58
N PHE A 732 -15.28 14.10 -5.99
CA PHE A 732 -15.40 12.66 -6.23
C PHE A 732 -14.90 12.25 -7.63
N ASP A 733 -14.59 13.21 -8.49
CA ASP A 733 -14.04 12.95 -9.82
C ASP A 733 -12.55 12.62 -9.69
N GLN A 734 -12.16 11.46 -10.23
CA GLN A 734 -10.78 11.01 -10.23
C GLN A 734 -10.29 10.75 -11.66
N GLY A 735 -9.93 11.81 -12.39
CA GLY A 735 -9.19 11.66 -13.64
C GLY A 735 -9.16 12.85 -14.59
N ASN A 736 -8.10 12.92 -15.40
CA ASN A 736 -7.87 13.94 -16.42
C ASN A 736 -8.58 13.64 -17.76
N TRP A 737 -9.57 12.73 -17.81
CA TRP A 737 -10.11 12.21 -19.08
C TRP A 737 -10.68 13.30 -20.00
N THR A 738 -11.31 14.34 -19.44
CA THR A 738 -11.84 15.47 -20.23
C THR A 738 -10.70 16.27 -20.85
N ALA A 739 -9.64 16.54 -20.10
CA ALA A 739 -8.47 17.26 -20.58
C ALA A 739 -7.71 16.45 -21.65
N VAL A 740 -7.51 15.14 -21.43
CA VAL A 740 -6.93 14.20 -22.41
C VAL A 740 -7.74 14.18 -23.71
N GLY A 741 -9.07 14.07 -23.60
CA GLY A 741 -9.97 14.09 -24.75
C GLY A 741 -9.93 15.42 -25.51
N ARG A 742 -9.92 16.55 -24.79
CA ARG A 742 -9.77 17.89 -25.39
C ARG A 742 -8.46 18.03 -26.15
N THR A 743 -7.36 17.53 -25.60
CA THR A 743 -6.05 17.52 -26.26
C THR A 743 -6.06 16.73 -27.57
N ALA A 744 -6.78 15.61 -27.64
CA ALA A 744 -6.92 14.85 -28.90
C ALA A 744 -7.73 15.64 -29.95
N VAL A 745 -8.77 16.37 -29.51
CA VAL A 745 -9.61 17.21 -30.38
C VAL A 745 -8.82 18.40 -30.92
N THR A 746 -8.12 19.16 -30.08
CA THR A 746 -7.29 20.31 -30.50
C THR A 746 -6.20 19.86 -31.47
N THR A 747 -5.55 18.72 -31.21
CA THR A 747 -4.56 18.10 -32.11
C THR A 747 -5.14 17.86 -33.51
N THR A 748 -6.31 17.20 -33.56
CA THR A 748 -7.01 16.87 -34.82
C THR A 748 -7.40 18.12 -35.59
N LEU A 749 -7.97 19.12 -34.91
CA LEU A 749 -8.46 20.34 -35.56
C LEU A 749 -7.33 21.19 -36.13
N ALA A 750 -6.20 21.30 -35.43
CA ALA A 750 -5.05 22.06 -35.92
C ALA A 750 -4.44 21.44 -37.17
N GLY A 751 -4.15 20.12 -37.16
CA GLY A 751 -3.62 19.43 -38.34
C GLY A 751 -4.60 19.46 -39.52
N SER A 752 -5.89 19.23 -39.27
CA SER A 752 -6.92 19.29 -40.33
C SER A 752 -6.99 20.68 -40.98
N THR A 753 -6.95 21.73 -40.16
CA THR A 753 -7.01 23.12 -40.66
C THR A 753 -5.75 23.46 -41.45
N ALA A 754 -4.58 23.10 -40.94
CA ALA A 754 -3.33 23.34 -41.65
C ALA A 754 -3.27 22.60 -42.99
N GLY A 755 -3.76 21.35 -43.05
CA GLY A 755 -3.90 20.59 -44.29
C GLY A 755 -4.78 21.28 -45.33
N ILE A 756 -5.97 21.77 -44.93
CA ILE A 756 -6.90 22.49 -45.81
C ILE A 756 -6.30 23.83 -46.27
N VAL A 757 -5.67 24.59 -45.37
CA VAL A 757 -5.08 25.88 -45.71
C VAL A 757 -3.89 25.70 -46.66
N THR A 758 -3.07 24.66 -46.46
CA THR A 758 -1.99 24.33 -47.38
C THR A 758 -2.52 23.86 -48.73
N LEU A 759 -3.57 23.02 -48.76
CA LEU A 759 -4.23 22.57 -50.00
C LEU A 759 -4.62 23.76 -50.89
N PHE A 760 -5.38 24.72 -50.33
CA PHE A 760 -5.84 25.89 -51.08
C PHE A 760 -4.72 26.91 -51.33
N GLY A 761 -3.89 27.19 -50.33
CA GLY A 761 -2.79 28.14 -50.44
C GLY A 761 -1.78 27.75 -51.51
N ARG A 762 -1.39 26.47 -51.55
CA ARG A 762 -0.49 25.94 -52.58
C ARG A 762 -1.16 25.88 -53.94
N ARG A 763 -2.43 25.49 -54.04
CA ARG A 763 -3.18 25.54 -55.29
C ARG A 763 -3.15 26.94 -55.93
N LEU A 764 -3.26 27.99 -55.13
CA LEU A 764 -3.18 29.39 -55.61
C LEU A 764 -1.78 29.77 -56.11
N LEU A 765 -0.71 29.18 -55.55
CA LEU A 765 0.67 29.47 -55.91
C LEU A 765 1.18 28.63 -57.10
N VAL A 766 0.84 27.35 -57.16
CA VAL A 766 1.38 26.39 -58.16
C VAL A 766 0.39 26.01 -59.26
N GLY A 767 -0.91 26.29 -59.09
CA GLY A 767 -1.93 26.06 -60.12
C GLY A 767 -2.44 24.62 -60.27
N HIS A 768 -1.98 23.67 -59.45
CA HIS A 768 -2.50 22.29 -59.34
C HIS A 768 -2.69 21.88 -57.87
N TRP A 769 -3.43 20.79 -57.64
CA TRP A 769 -3.54 20.18 -56.31
C TRP A 769 -2.37 19.20 -56.12
N ASP A 770 -1.80 19.16 -54.93
CA ASP A 770 -0.65 18.29 -54.61
C ASP A 770 -0.86 17.64 -53.24
N ALA A 771 -0.85 16.31 -53.18
CA ALA A 771 -1.09 15.56 -51.94
C ALA A 771 0.08 15.70 -50.95
N LEU A 772 1.32 15.85 -51.44
CA LEU A 772 2.50 15.98 -50.58
C LEU A 772 2.48 17.31 -49.82
N ASP A 773 2.07 18.39 -50.50
CA ASP A 773 1.88 19.70 -49.88
C ASP A 773 0.83 19.61 -48.75
N VAL A 774 -0.28 18.89 -48.97
CA VAL A 774 -1.32 18.69 -47.93
C VAL A 774 -0.77 17.90 -46.75
N CYS A 775 -0.05 16.82 -46.99
CA CYS A 775 0.60 16.01 -45.97
C CYS A 775 1.53 16.86 -45.09
N ASN A 776 2.43 17.66 -45.70
CA ASN A 776 3.31 18.57 -44.96
C ASN A 776 2.51 19.64 -44.20
N GLY A 777 1.43 20.16 -44.78
CA GLY A 777 0.51 21.07 -44.11
C GLY A 777 -0.10 20.47 -42.84
N VAL A 778 -0.65 19.26 -42.94
CA VAL A 778 -1.23 18.53 -41.80
C VAL A 778 -0.21 18.37 -40.67
N LEU A 779 1.01 17.93 -41.00
CA LEU A 779 2.09 17.74 -40.04
C LEU A 779 2.53 19.07 -39.41
N GLY A 780 2.61 20.16 -40.18
CA GLY A 780 2.91 21.50 -39.65
C GLY A 780 1.88 21.97 -38.62
N GLY A 781 0.59 21.66 -38.84
CA GLY A 781 -0.47 21.92 -37.87
C GLY A 781 -0.33 21.11 -36.58
N PHE A 782 0.03 19.82 -36.68
CA PHE A 782 0.30 19.00 -35.50
C PHE A 782 1.50 19.51 -34.70
N VAL A 783 2.59 19.85 -35.38
CA VAL A 783 3.78 20.43 -34.75
C VAL A 783 3.46 21.71 -33.98
N ALA A 784 2.67 22.61 -34.57
CA ALA A 784 2.36 23.89 -33.96
C ALA A 784 1.45 23.76 -32.73
N ILE A 785 0.47 22.86 -32.74
CA ILE A 785 -0.44 22.72 -31.60
C ILE A 785 0.19 21.97 -30.42
N THR A 786 1.29 21.23 -30.63
CA THR A 786 1.96 20.39 -29.62
C THR A 786 2.21 21.12 -28.28
N SER A 787 2.66 22.38 -28.27
CA SER A 787 2.91 23.12 -27.02
C SER A 787 1.64 23.51 -26.27
N GLY A 788 0.57 23.84 -27.00
CA GLY A 788 -0.65 24.43 -26.46
C GLY A 788 -1.84 23.48 -26.39
N CYS A 789 -1.71 22.24 -26.89
CA CYS A 789 -2.83 21.34 -27.15
C CYS A 789 -3.69 21.03 -25.90
N SER A 790 -3.11 21.06 -24.70
CA SER A 790 -3.82 20.90 -23.41
C SER A 790 -4.45 22.17 -22.87
N VAL A 791 -3.94 23.36 -23.25
CA VAL A 791 -4.28 24.64 -22.62
C VAL A 791 -5.10 25.59 -23.49
N VAL A 792 -5.47 25.21 -24.71
CA VAL A 792 -6.27 26.05 -25.61
C VAL A 792 -7.65 25.46 -25.90
N GLU A 793 -8.57 26.32 -26.28
CA GLU A 793 -9.91 25.92 -26.72
C GLU A 793 -9.86 25.25 -28.12
N PRO A 794 -10.77 24.31 -28.44
CA PRO A 794 -10.84 23.66 -29.75
C PRO A 794 -10.92 24.63 -30.94
N TRP A 795 -11.63 25.75 -30.81
CA TRP A 795 -11.69 26.77 -31.87
C TRP A 795 -10.34 27.47 -32.08
N ALA A 796 -9.55 27.65 -31.02
CA ALA A 796 -8.25 28.28 -31.11
C ALA A 796 -7.26 27.37 -31.86
N ALA A 797 -7.39 26.04 -31.72
CA ALA A 797 -6.58 25.09 -32.49
C ALA A 797 -6.76 25.23 -34.01
N ILE A 798 -7.96 25.59 -34.49
CA ILE A 798 -8.21 25.92 -35.91
C ILE A 798 -7.36 27.12 -36.32
N VAL A 799 -7.33 28.18 -35.50
CA VAL A 799 -6.50 29.38 -35.74
C VAL A 799 -5.02 29.02 -35.75
N CYS A 800 -4.56 28.16 -34.82
CA CYS A 800 -3.19 27.66 -34.79
C CYS A 800 -2.81 27.00 -36.11
N GLY A 801 -3.63 26.05 -36.58
CA GLY A 801 -3.41 25.32 -37.82
C GLY A 801 -3.38 26.22 -39.05
N PHE A 802 -4.25 27.24 -39.12
CA PHE A 802 -4.25 28.20 -40.21
C PHE A 802 -2.91 28.93 -40.34
N PHE A 803 -2.42 29.50 -39.24
CA PHE A 803 -1.15 30.24 -39.27
C PHE A 803 0.07 29.33 -39.36
N ALA A 804 0.01 28.09 -38.84
CA ALA A 804 1.06 27.10 -39.05
C ALA A 804 1.28 26.81 -40.54
N ALA A 805 0.20 26.63 -41.32
CA ALA A 805 0.28 26.48 -42.76
C ALA A 805 0.89 27.71 -43.46
N CYS A 806 0.53 28.93 -43.03
CA CYS A 806 1.13 30.15 -43.56
C CYS A 806 2.64 30.24 -43.28
N VAL A 807 3.07 29.87 -42.07
CA VAL A 807 4.48 29.83 -41.67
C VAL A 807 5.24 28.82 -42.52
N LEU A 808 4.73 27.61 -42.68
CA LEU A 808 5.34 26.57 -43.51
C LEU A 808 5.51 27.05 -44.97
N ILE A 809 4.44 27.54 -45.60
CA ILE A 809 4.49 28.03 -46.99
C ILE A 809 5.49 29.19 -47.13
N GLY A 810 5.48 30.13 -46.18
CA GLY A 810 6.37 31.28 -46.18
C GLY A 810 7.84 30.87 -46.07
N LEU A 811 8.16 29.97 -45.14
CA LEU A 811 9.52 29.47 -44.95
C LEU A 811 10.00 28.62 -46.13
N ASN A 812 9.12 27.84 -46.76
CA ASN A 812 9.46 27.12 -47.99
C ASN A 812 9.82 28.08 -49.13
N ILE A 813 9.08 29.18 -49.30
CA ILE A 813 9.43 30.22 -50.29
C ILE A 813 10.78 30.87 -49.95
N ILE A 814 11.05 31.15 -48.68
CA ILE A 814 12.31 31.75 -48.23
C ILE A 814 13.48 30.78 -48.46
N ALA A 815 13.32 29.50 -48.12
CA ALA A 815 14.32 28.46 -48.35
C ALA A 815 14.74 28.39 -49.83
N LEU A 816 13.78 28.38 -50.75
CA LEU A 816 14.05 28.40 -52.19
C LEU A 816 14.81 29.66 -52.63
N LYS A 817 14.47 30.83 -52.08
CA LYS A 817 15.16 32.09 -52.39
C LYS A 817 16.60 32.13 -51.87
N LEU A 818 16.85 31.50 -50.73
CA LEU A 818 18.16 31.41 -50.09
C LEU A 818 19.00 30.23 -50.61
N GLN A 819 18.50 29.49 -51.61
CA GLN A 819 19.14 28.28 -52.14
C GLN A 819 19.41 27.22 -51.06
N TYR A 820 18.56 27.20 -50.04
CA TYR A 820 18.59 26.20 -48.98
C TYR A 820 17.81 24.96 -49.43
N ASP A 821 18.44 23.79 -49.28
CA ASP A 821 17.87 22.51 -49.70
C ASP A 821 17.69 21.58 -48.50
N ASP A 822 16.46 21.52 -48.03
CA ASP A 822 15.97 20.51 -47.10
C ASP A 822 15.06 19.55 -47.90
N PRO A 823 15.44 18.26 -48.06
CA PRO A 823 14.67 17.29 -48.83
C PRO A 823 13.22 17.09 -48.38
N LEU A 824 12.97 17.23 -47.08
CA LEU A 824 11.67 16.98 -46.47
C LEU A 824 10.98 18.26 -46.00
N GLU A 825 11.64 19.41 -46.15
CA GLU A 825 11.22 20.68 -45.56
C GLU A 825 11.16 20.59 -44.01
N ALA A 826 11.94 19.69 -43.41
CA ALA A 826 11.87 19.37 -41.99
C ALA A 826 12.27 20.55 -41.10
N ALA A 827 13.26 21.36 -41.49
CA ALA A 827 13.63 22.57 -40.76
C ALA A 827 12.51 23.64 -40.79
N GLN A 828 11.87 23.84 -41.95
CA GLN A 828 10.76 24.78 -42.12
C GLN A 828 9.52 24.31 -41.35
N LEU A 829 9.20 23.02 -41.43
CA LEU A 829 8.05 22.41 -40.79
C LEU A 829 8.25 22.35 -39.29
N HIS A 830 9.26 21.67 -38.80
CA HIS A 830 9.46 21.47 -37.37
C HIS A 830 10.02 22.71 -36.66
N GLY A 831 11.02 23.36 -37.23
CA GLY A 831 11.60 24.58 -36.67
C GLY A 831 10.64 25.76 -36.75
N GLY A 832 10.09 26.02 -37.94
CA GLY A 832 9.16 27.13 -38.17
C GLY A 832 7.83 26.98 -37.45
N CYS A 833 7.12 25.87 -37.68
CA CYS A 833 5.82 25.66 -37.06
C CYS A 833 5.96 25.42 -35.54
N GLY A 834 7.08 24.84 -35.08
CA GLY A 834 7.36 24.67 -33.65
C GLY A 834 7.53 26.01 -32.92
N ALA A 835 8.30 26.94 -33.51
CA ALA A 835 8.42 28.30 -32.99
C ALA A 835 7.06 29.05 -32.99
N TRP A 836 6.27 28.89 -34.05
CA TRP A 836 4.91 29.42 -34.09
C TRP A 836 4.03 28.83 -32.99
N GLY A 837 4.13 27.53 -32.73
CA GLY A 837 3.38 26.85 -31.68
C GLY A 837 3.62 27.46 -30.29
N LEU A 838 4.87 27.67 -29.91
CA LEU A 838 5.22 28.33 -28.63
C LEU A 838 4.65 29.75 -28.53
N ILE A 839 4.79 30.54 -29.61
CA ILE A 839 4.20 31.89 -29.67
C ILE A 839 2.67 31.81 -29.55
N PHE A 840 2.03 30.92 -30.29
CA PHE A 840 0.58 30.73 -30.30
C PHE A 840 0.05 30.38 -28.90
N THR A 841 0.71 29.46 -28.19
CA THR A 841 0.37 29.09 -26.82
C THR A 841 0.44 30.30 -25.89
N GLY A 842 1.49 31.12 -26.01
CA GLY A 842 1.60 32.37 -25.24
C GLY A 842 0.52 33.41 -25.54
N LEU A 843 -0.14 33.33 -26.70
CA LEU A 843 -1.23 34.22 -27.09
C LEU A 843 -2.61 33.72 -26.66
N PHE A 844 -2.86 32.40 -26.73
CA PHE A 844 -4.21 31.83 -26.65
C PHE A 844 -4.43 30.82 -25.50
N ALA A 845 -3.45 30.51 -24.66
CA ALA A 845 -3.65 29.62 -23.51
C ALA A 845 -4.75 30.17 -22.57
N LYS A 846 -5.74 29.35 -22.21
CA LYS A 846 -6.84 29.72 -21.33
C LYS A 846 -6.46 29.48 -19.88
N GLU A 847 -6.71 30.46 -19.00
CA GLU A 847 -6.36 30.38 -17.58
C GLU A 847 -6.84 29.09 -16.91
N GLU A 848 -8.12 28.75 -17.09
CA GLU A 848 -8.73 27.54 -16.54
C GLU A 848 -7.97 26.27 -16.92
N PHE A 849 -7.54 26.16 -18.18
CA PHE A 849 -6.84 24.97 -18.68
C PHE A 849 -5.36 24.95 -18.30
N VAL A 850 -4.74 26.12 -18.13
CA VAL A 850 -3.39 26.22 -17.56
C VAL A 850 -3.41 25.72 -16.12
N ILE A 851 -4.39 26.13 -15.32
CA ILE A 851 -4.57 25.68 -13.94
C ILE A 851 -4.90 24.18 -13.90
N GLU A 852 -5.85 23.71 -14.73
CA GLU A 852 -6.20 22.28 -14.84
C GLU A 852 -4.97 21.42 -15.17
N THR A 853 -4.06 21.90 -16.02
CA THR A 853 -2.91 21.12 -16.49
C THR A 853 -1.74 21.14 -15.49
N TYR A 854 -1.43 22.29 -14.88
CA TYR A 854 -0.19 22.49 -14.12
C TYR A 854 -0.38 22.73 -12.62
N ASN A 855 -1.60 23.03 -12.16
CA ASN A 855 -1.91 23.33 -10.75
C ASN A 855 -3.20 22.67 -10.29
N SER A 856 -3.57 21.55 -10.91
CA SER A 856 -4.75 20.78 -10.56
C SER A 856 -4.84 20.54 -9.05
N GLY A 857 -6.01 20.82 -8.47
CA GLY A 857 -6.26 20.64 -7.04
C GLY A 857 -5.77 21.76 -6.12
N SER A 858 -5.21 22.85 -6.64
CA SER A 858 -4.83 24.00 -5.84
C SER A 858 -5.90 25.10 -5.89
N LEU A 859 -6.36 25.58 -4.73
CA LEU A 859 -7.35 26.65 -4.63
C LEU A 859 -6.70 28.04 -4.61
N GLY A 860 -7.35 29.02 -5.25
CA GLY A 860 -6.94 30.42 -5.20
C GLY A 860 -5.65 30.77 -5.95
N ILE A 861 -5.16 29.87 -6.81
CA ILE A 861 -4.00 30.15 -7.67
C ILE A 861 -4.46 30.94 -8.89
N THR A 862 -3.81 32.09 -9.12
CA THR A 862 -3.91 32.87 -10.36
C THR A 862 -2.60 32.74 -11.11
N ARG A 863 -2.65 32.51 -12.42
CA ARG A 863 -1.45 32.38 -13.26
C ARG A 863 -1.51 33.27 -14.48
N PRO A 864 -0.37 33.74 -15.00
CA PRO A 864 -0.34 34.29 -16.35
C PRO A 864 -0.82 33.24 -17.36
N TYR A 865 -1.59 33.70 -18.34
CA TYR A 865 -2.14 32.88 -19.42
C TYR A 865 -2.04 33.66 -20.74
N GLY A 866 -2.75 33.23 -21.79
CA GLY A 866 -2.68 33.80 -23.13
C GLY A 866 -2.88 35.31 -23.16
N LEU A 867 -1.96 36.03 -23.81
CA LEU A 867 -1.98 37.49 -23.91
C LEU A 867 -3.32 38.02 -24.46
N PHE A 868 -3.89 37.39 -25.49
CA PHE A 868 -5.15 37.82 -26.10
C PHE A 868 -6.39 37.47 -25.29
N LEU A 869 -6.25 36.64 -24.25
CA LEU A 869 -7.32 36.33 -23.33
C LEU A 869 -7.27 37.22 -22.07
N GLY A 870 -6.23 38.06 -21.91
CA GLY A 870 -6.06 38.96 -20.76
C GLY A 870 -4.97 38.55 -19.77
N GLY A 871 -4.22 37.48 -20.05
CA GLY A 871 -3.23 36.90 -19.12
C GLY A 871 -1.91 37.66 -18.94
N GLY A 872 -1.79 38.85 -19.54
CA GLY A 872 -0.61 39.70 -19.44
C GLY A 872 0.61 39.17 -20.23
N TRP A 873 1.79 39.70 -19.92
CA TRP A 873 3.02 39.41 -20.68
C TRP A 873 3.82 38.20 -20.17
N GLY A 874 3.45 37.63 -19.02
CA GLY A 874 4.25 36.60 -18.34
C GLY A 874 4.46 35.34 -19.19
N LEU A 875 3.36 34.72 -19.64
CA LEU A 875 3.42 33.48 -20.42
C LEU A 875 4.10 33.70 -21.79
N ILE A 876 3.65 34.69 -22.56
CA ILE A 876 4.26 34.98 -23.87
C ILE A 876 5.75 35.34 -23.75
N GLY A 877 6.15 36.04 -22.68
CA GLY A 877 7.55 36.32 -22.39
C GLY A 877 8.36 35.05 -22.17
N ALA A 878 7.82 34.08 -21.41
CA ALA A 878 8.48 32.80 -21.17
C ALA A 878 8.62 31.97 -22.47
N GLN A 879 7.58 31.94 -23.30
CA GLN A 879 7.58 31.26 -24.60
C GLN A 879 8.64 31.84 -25.56
N VAL A 880 8.75 33.17 -25.62
CA VAL A 880 9.78 33.84 -26.44
C VAL A 880 11.17 33.51 -25.92
N VAL A 881 11.37 33.47 -24.60
CA VAL A 881 12.64 33.03 -24.00
C VAL A 881 12.94 31.60 -24.42
N GLU A 882 11.98 30.67 -24.33
CA GLU A 882 12.16 29.28 -24.75
C GLU A 882 12.61 29.18 -26.22
N VAL A 883 11.92 29.86 -27.14
CA VAL A 883 12.30 29.90 -28.57
C VAL A 883 13.76 30.36 -28.73
N VAL A 884 14.14 31.46 -28.10
CA VAL A 884 15.48 32.05 -28.23
C VAL A 884 16.56 31.15 -27.65
N VAL A 885 16.33 30.57 -26.47
CA VAL A 885 17.35 29.72 -25.83
C VAL A 885 17.50 28.38 -26.53
N ILE A 886 16.41 27.80 -27.07
CA ILE A 886 16.51 26.58 -27.90
C ILE A 886 17.29 26.90 -29.18
N LEU A 887 16.95 28.00 -29.87
CA LEU A 887 17.69 28.44 -31.06
C LEU A 887 19.19 28.60 -30.76
N ALA A 888 19.53 29.28 -29.67
CA ALA A 888 20.92 29.52 -29.28
C ALA A 888 21.63 28.21 -28.90
N TRP A 889 21.04 27.40 -28.03
CA TRP A 889 21.63 26.15 -27.52
C TRP A 889 21.90 25.14 -28.61
N VAL A 890 20.90 24.88 -29.45
CA VAL A 890 21.02 23.93 -30.56
C VAL A 890 22.02 24.45 -31.58
N SER A 891 22.06 25.76 -31.85
CA SER A 891 23.06 26.35 -32.75
C SER A 891 24.48 26.23 -32.21
N ILE A 892 24.69 26.47 -30.92
CA ILE A 892 26.02 26.42 -30.27
C ILE A 892 26.51 24.98 -30.12
N THR A 893 25.62 23.99 -30.08
CA THR A 893 26.01 22.57 -29.96
C THR A 893 26.09 21.88 -31.33
N MET A 894 25.01 21.91 -32.11
CA MET A 894 24.92 21.19 -33.39
C MET A 894 25.65 21.88 -34.53
N GLY A 895 25.68 23.22 -34.56
CA GLY A 895 26.42 23.98 -35.58
C GLY A 895 27.92 23.61 -35.60
N PRO A 896 28.63 23.73 -34.46
CA PRO A 896 30.02 23.27 -34.37
C PRO A 896 30.21 21.79 -34.65
N LEU A 897 29.30 20.91 -34.19
CA LEU A 897 29.38 19.48 -34.49
C LEU A 897 29.40 19.23 -36.00
N PHE A 898 28.39 19.72 -36.72
CA PHE A 898 28.31 19.56 -38.18
C PHE A 898 29.49 20.23 -38.89
N TYR A 899 29.96 21.38 -38.41
CA TYR A 899 31.13 22.04 -38.97
C TYR A 899 32.41 21.20 -38.79
N ILE A 900 32.60 20.58 -37.63
CA ILE A 900 33.73 19.66 -37.38
C ILE A 900 33.64 18.45 -38.30
N LEU A 901 32.47 17.80 -38.40
CA LEU A 901 32.25 16.68 -39.31
C LEU A 901 32.53 17.07 -40.78
N HIS A 902 32.15 18.28 -41.18
CA HIS A 902 32.44 18.84 -42.50
C HIS A 902 33.96 19.02 -42.70
N LYS A 903 34.66 19.62 -41.73
CA LYS A 903 36.13 19.81 -41.81
C LYS A 903 36.90 18.51 -41.84
N LEU A 904 36.41 17.48 -41.15
CA LEU A 904 36.95 16.13 -41.19
C LEU A 904 36.59 15.36 -42.46
N ARG A 905 35.79 15.94 -43.37
CA ARG A 905 35.30 15.32 -44.62
C ARG A 905 34.51 14.02 -44.40
N ILE A 906 33.83 13.93 -43.25
CA ILE A 906 32.96 12.79 -42.90
C ILE A 906 31.48 13.17 -42.88
N LEU A 907 31.12 14.42 -43.22
CA LEU A 907 29.72 14.85 -43.28
C LEU A 907 29.03 14.44 -44.57
N ARG A 908 29.59 14.81 -45.73
CA ARG A 908 28.95 14.65 -47.04
C ARG A 908 29.66 13.58 -47.89
N ILE A 909 28.91 12.79 -48.63
CA ILE A 909 29.44 11.84 -49.62
C ILE A 909 30.06 12.54 -50.84
N SER A 910 30.78 11.80 -51.67
CA SER A 910 31.31 12.32 -52.93
C SER A 910 30.19 12.61 -53.94
N SER A 911 30.44 13.53 -54.89
CA SER A 911 29.44 13.86 -55.93
C SER A 911 29.09 12.66 -56.81
N ASP A 912 30.04 11.75 -57.04
CA ASP A 912 29.80 10.53 -57.83
C ASP A 912 28.86 9.56 -57.10
N GLU A 913 29.05 9.38 -55.78
CA GLU A 913 28.14 8.59 -54.94
C GLU A 913 26.75 9.23 -54.85
N GLU A 914 26.67 10.56 -54.71
CA GLU A 914 25.40 11.28 -54.68
C GLU A 914 24.62 11.15 -56.00
N ILE A 915 25.32 11.15 -57.14
CA ILE A 915 24.71 10.93 -58.46
C ILE A 915 24.28 9.47 -58.62
N ALA A 916 25.09 8.50 -58.19
CA ALA A 916 24.74 7.08 -58.23
C ALA A 916 23.55 6.73 -57.32
N GLY A 917 23.48 7.34 -56.14
CA GLY A 917 22.50 7.03 -55.08
C GLY A 917 23.10 6.12 -54.01
N LEU A 918 22.81 6.46 -52.75
CA LEU A 918 23.35 5.82 -51.55
C LEU A 918 22.98 4.34 -51.45
N ASP A 919 21.84 3.94 -51.99
CA ASP A 919 21.38 2.55 -51.95
C ASP A 919 22.39 1.63 -52.66
N ILE A 920 22.89 2.05 -53.82
CA ILE A 920 23.90 1.30 -54.60
C ILE A 920 25.29 1.52 -54.01
N SER A 921 25.67 2.79 -53.78
CA SER A 921 27.06 3.13 -53.44
C SER A 921 27.46 2.69 -52.03
N SER A 922 26.51 2.61 -51.09
CA SER A 922 26.80 2.35 -49.68
C SER A 922 26.10 1.12 -49.13
N HIS A 923 25.00 0.66 -49.74
CA HIS A 923 24.17 -0.42 -49.18
C HIS A 923 24.01 -1.65 -50.09
N GLY A 924 24.72 -1.70 -51.23
CA GLY A 924 24.88 -2.91 -52.03
C GLY A 924 23.66 -3.32 -52.87
N GLY A 925 22.65 -2.47 -53.03
CA GLY A 925 21.47 -2.77 -53.86
C GLY A 925 20.32 -1.79 -53.67
N TYR A 926 19.28 -1.87 -54.52
CA TYR A 926 18.07 -1.07 -54.37
C TYR A 926 17.16 -1.63 -53.26
N ALA A 927 16.35 -0.76 -52.64
CA ALA A 927 15.33 -1.17 -51.67
C ALA A 927 14.30 -2.18 -52.23
N TYR A 928 14.07 -2.16 -53.54
CA TYR A 928 13.18 -3.06 -54.26
C TYR A 928 13.67 -3.26 -55.70
N ASN A 929 13.42 -4.44 -56.28
CA ASN A 929 13.71 -4.70 -57.68
C ASN A 929 12.75 -3.88 -58.55
N ALA A 930 13.27 -2.88 -59.26
CA ALA A 930 12.48 -2.19 -60.29
C ALA A 930 12.11 -3.21 -61.38
N HIS A 931 10.81 -3.42 -61.62
CA HIS A 931 10.38 -4.19 -62.78
C HIS A 931 10.84 -3.47 -64.05
N HIS A 932 11.41 -4.25 -64.98
CA HIS A 932 12.16 -3.85 -66.17
C HIS A 932 11.42 -2.99 -67.23
N GLU A 933 10.27 -2.38 -66.94
CA GLU A 933 9.44 -1.71 -67.95
C GLU A 933 9.68 -0.20 -68.13
N GLU A 934 10.37 0.51 -67.22
CA GLU A 934 10.50 1.98 -67.33
C GLU A 934 11.92 2.54 -67.54
N SER A 935 12.94 1.69 -67.75
CA SER A 935 14.30 2.18 -68.02
C SER A 935 15.04 1.31 -69.03
N GLY A 936 14.59 1.35 -70.28
CA GLY A 936 15.51 1.13 -71.40
C GLY A 936 16.49 2.31 -71.47
N PRO A 937 17.81 2.11 -71.52
CA PRO A 937 18.75 3.21 -71.76
C PRO A 937 18.50 3.73 -73.17
N ARG A 938 17.92 4.93 -73.33
CA ARG A 938 18.10 5.69 -74.56
C ARG A 938 19.57 6.09 -74.61
N LEU A 939 20.39 5.20 -75.16
CA LEU A 939 21.79 5.44 -75.40
C LEU A 939 21.95 6.69 -76.26
N TYR A 940 22.96 7.48 -75.91
CA TYR A 940 23.54 8.63 -76.61
C TYR A 940 23.76 8.44 -78.14
N GLY A 941 23.62 7.21 -78.67
CA GLY A 941 23.70 6.89 -80.10
C GLY A 941 22.49 7.33 -80.95
N GLU A 942 21.31 7.59 -80.39
CA GLU A 942 20.16 8.07 -81.18
C GLU A 942 20.23 9.57 -81.50
N TYR A 943 20.90 10.38 -80.66
CA TYR A 943 21.11 11.80 -80.93
C TYR A 943 22.05 12.04 -82.13
N LEU A 944 22.98 11.12 -82.40
CA LEU A 944 23.89 11.20 -83.55
C LEU A 944 23.24 10.73 -84.87
N ARG A 945 22.15 9.96 -84.83
CA ARG A 945 21.41 9.56 -86.05
C ARG A 945 20.44 10.63 -86.56
N LEU A 946 20.09 11.61 -85.74
CA LEU A 946 19.17 12.71 -86.10
C LEU A 946 19.88 13.96 -86.65
N GLN A 947 21.22 13.97 -86.73
CA GLN A 947 21.99 15.03 -87.41
C GLN A 947 22.42 14.68 -88.84
N ASP A 948 22.25 13.43 -89.29
CA ASP A 948 22.57 13.00 -90.66
C ASP A 948 21.31 12.86 -91.56
N GLN A 949 20.15 13.30 -91.09
CA GLN A 949 18.92 13.44 -91.88
C GLN A 949 18.17 14.74 -91.54
N SER A 950 18.81 15.88 -91.78
CA SER A 950 18.16 17.15 -92.16
C SER A 950 19.16 18.11 -92.78
#